data_AF-A0A6A8GDS5-F1
#
_entry.id   AF-A0A6A8GDS5-F1
#
_cell.length_a   1.000
_cell.length_b   1.000
_cell.length_c   1.000
_cell.angle_alpha   90.00
_cell.angle_beta   90.00
_cell.angle_gamma   90.00
#
_symmetry.space_group_name_H-M   'P 1'
#
loop_
_entity.id
_entity.type
_entity.pdbx_description
1 polymer ?
#
loop_
_entity_poly.entity_id
_entity_poly.type
_entity_poly.pdbx_seq_one_letter_code
_entity_poly.pdbx_strand_id
1 'polypeptide(L)'
;MSADLVDDSDAATEHAVSRVSYHHVNVDAGNESVLLRFEYENRKQASCILVDAGEGVELDPYLRPSDSLVAVCLTHAHADHYQSLENVVRSDVPVLASPSTAEILETVLASAADRGFVTDTARVCESVKPVDTWTDVAPGVRIHPIPSGHAPGAVGYVIRFRDDGGAHDILFTGDFTYESAGGYPGFDPDVAPDVEALFLTVATAESSSDELTAGIATALERAHGGASVLVTAGGLDAVHLATLLTSASTELALDVPIRIAGQAAKLYEDLEYEFEAVRTIPEFGHTTECLDSGAIAIAGPDVPTEGSSGRLYDALSDDPNACLVQFVSSGKTPISGGGPCATFAFAATAHPSRDVLDSVVDEIDPVEVVTVHEHGGAGGRYNDWKPCVWSDGSDVELTLFDDGRWLTPPWMHSRFARVPDRPMDLGFLAGKDIGDLPLVSLDRTATIDLEEEGIDIEQLRERLHLGHRDDHEPTQNTTSKQMTDESETPDQTNRSEQKLFKTVGADVERQDTLSTDSITPKSLVSARAWNGLSAQEAAQSSDTETHQEGSEPEAHDQKSQTTESDSASTTETETETEDADVEEPATTRDTDTTPEADTRVTTDTVDENRSVEKEQNVDAEQFSLEIDPLLLALVEREGGVGSTDAFVAESIQAYLEALLRTGEPPAGTVGSLGFDVTAGTRLTNALDSVVEDDGHDSLSSFVRTALTDLLGATAGTEVSLSDHQVDERLIEAAVANDRYGFDTRGDFADAAILWALSDEEN
;
A
#
# COMPACT_ATOMS: atom_id res chain seq x y z
N MET A 1 11.94 12.48 -68.73
CA MET A 1 12.39 11.79 -67.52
C MET A 1 12.13 12.76 -66.39
N SER A 2 10.94 12.65 -65.80
CA SER A 2 10.52 13.44 -64.64
C SER A 2 11.11 12.75 -63.41
N ALA A 3 11.82 13.49 -62.58
CA ALA A 3 12.23 13.03 -61.26
C ALA A 3 11.14 13.49 -60.30
N ASP A 4 10.37 12.53 -59.79
CA ASP A 4 9.42 12.76 -58.71
C ASP A 4 10.21 13.06 -57.44
N LEU A 5 10.01 14.28 -56.92
CA LEU A 5 10.29 14.62 -55.54
C LEU A 5 9.21 13.91 -54.72
N VAL A 6 9.59 12.79 -54.11
CA VAL A 6 8.78 12.15 -53.07
C VAL A 6 8.91 13.04 -51.83
N ASP A 7 7.77 13.53 -51.38
CA ASP A 7 7.56 14.29 -50.16
C ASP A 7 7.92 13.39 -48.97
N ASP A 8 8.91 13.77 -48.17
CA ASP A 8 9.35 13.06 -46.96
C ASP A 8 8.39 13.29 -45.77
N SER A 9 7.22 13.89 -46.01
CA SER A 9 6.21 14.20 -44.99
C SER A 9 5.24 13.06 -44.69
N ASP A 10 5.21 11.99 -45.49
CA ASP A 10 4.23 10.88 -45.36
C ASP A 10 4.69 9.74 -44.44
N ALA A 11 5.90 9.80 -43.87
CA ALA A 11 6.44 8.72 -43.01
C ALA A 11 6.25 8.95 -41.50
N ALA A 12 5.75 10.12 -41.08
CA ALA A 12 5.65 10.48 -39.66
C ALA A 12 4.26 10.23 -39.03
N THR A 13 3.21 10.03 -39.83
CA THR A 13 1.81 9.90 -39.37
C THR A 13 1.35 8.46 -39.18
N GLU A 14 2.21 7.45 -39.38
CA GLU A 14 1.71 6.08 -39.51
C GLU A 14 1.13 5.53 -38.18
N HIS A 15 1.39 6.20 -37.06
CA HIS A 15 1.49 5.53 -35.77
C HIS A 15 1.02 6.35 -34.53
N ALA A 16 0.13 7.33 -34.68
CA ALA A 16 -0.43 8.10 -33.55
C ALA A 16 -1.30 7.24 -32.61
N VAL A 17 -1.10 7.41 -31.30
CA VAL A 17 -1.94 6.83 -30.25
C VAL A 17 -3.25 7.61 -30.18
N SER A 18 -4.38 6.91 -30.28
CA SER A 18 -5.72 7.51 -30.19
C SER A 18 -6.31 7.43 -28.80
N ARG A 19 -5.96 6.38 -28.03
CA ARG A 19 -6.54 6.11 -26.73
C ARG A 19 -5.55 5.44 -25.80
N VAL A 20 -5.57 5.85 -24.52
CA VAL A 20 -4.84 5.21 -23.42
C VAL A 20 -5.81 4.79 -22.32
N SER A 21 -5.74 3.54 -21.93
CA SER A 21 -6.47 2.98 -20.79
C SER A 21 -5.53 2.26 -19.82
N TYR A 22 -5.99 2.08 -18.59
CA TYR A 22 -5.28 1.32 -17.55
C TYR A 22 -6.21 0.32 -16.87
N HIS A 23 -5.59 -0.63 -16.17
CA HIS A 23 -6.27 -1.66 -15.40
C HIS A 23 -5.37 -2.07 -14.21
N HIS A 24 -5.89 -2.02 -12.99
CA HIS A 24 -5.24 -2.66 -11.84
C HIS A 24 -5.39 -4.18 -11.89
N VAL A 25 -4.27 -4.91 -11.99
CA VAL A 25 -4.30 -6.36 -12.22
C VAL A 25 -4.08 -7.18 -10.94
N ASN A 26 -4.06 -6.52 -9.78
CA ASN A 26 -3.94 -7.17 -8.47
C ASN A 26 -4.51 -6.36 -7.29
N VAL A 27 -5.68 -5.76 -7.48
CA VAL A 27 -6.40 -4.94 -6.48
C VAL A 27 -6.44 -5.60 -5.08
N ASP A 28 -6.76 -6.90 -5.02
CA ASP A 28 -6.92 -7.65 -3.78
C ASP A 28 -5.58 -8.10 -3.15
N ALA A 29 -4.46 -7.95 -3.85
CA ALA A 29 -3.17 -8.45 -3.41
C ALA A 29 -2.16 -7.35 -3.06
N GLY A 30 -2.44 -6.09 -3.41
CA GLY A 30 -1.59 -4.94 -3.05
C GLY A 30 -1.88 -3.69 -3.88
N ASN A 31 -2.40 -3.88 -5.11
CA ASN A 31 -2.81 -2.82 -6.03
C ASN A 31 -1.65 -2.00 -6.65
N GLU A 32 -0.42 -2.53 -6.67
CA GLU A 32 0.75 -1.95 -7.35
C GLU A 32 0.82 -2.28 -8.84
N SER A 33 0.23 -3.39 -9.27
CA SER A 33 0.43 -3.88 -10.64
C SER A 33 -0.60 -3.27 -11.58
N VAL A 34 -0.14 -2.55 -12.60
CA VAL A 34 -0.99 -1.80 -13.53
C VAL A 34 -0.68 -2.16 -14.98
N LEU A 35 -1.71 -2.57 -15.73
CA LEU A 35 -1.64 -2.78 -17.16
C LEU A 35 -2.09 -1.53 -17.91
N LEU A 36 -1.17 -0.86 -18.61
CA LEU A 36 -1.47 0.19 -19.57
C LEU A 36 -1.74 -0.38 -20.96
N ARG A 37 -2.67 0.24 -21.69
CA ARG A 37 -3.02 -0.09 -23.06
C ARG A 37 -3.00 1.16 -23.93
N PHE A 38 -2.28 1.09 -25.04
CA PHE A 38 -2.17 2.12 -26.06
C PHE A 38 -2.83 1.62 -27.35
N GLU A 39 -3.95 2.24 -27.71
CA GLU A 39 -4.65 1.99 -28.98
C GLU A 39 -4.25 3.06 -30.02
N TYR A 40 -4.29 2.70 -31.30
CA TYR A 40 -3.84 3.55 -32.40
C TYR A 40 -4.94 3.70 -33.44
N GLU A 41 -5.08 4.89 -34.04
CA GLU A 41 -6.13 5.17 -35.02
C GLU A 41 -6.14 4.18 -36.21
N ASN A 42 -4.95 3.82 -36.67
CA ASN A 42 -4.75 3.07 -37.90
C ASN A 42 -4.28 1.62 -37.66
N ARG A 43 -4.42 1.10 -36.43
CA ARG A 43 -3.96 -0.26 -36.07
C ARG A 43 -5.01 -0.99 -35.25
N LYS A 44 -5.15 -2.29 -35.54
CA LYS A 44 -6.05 -3.17 -34.78
C LYS A 44 -5.41 -3.72 -33.50
N GLN A 45 -4.09 -3.74 -33.44
CA GLN A 45 -3.34 -4.29 -32.32
C GLN A 45 -2.94 -3.16 -31.38
N ALA A 46 -3.38 -3.25 -30.13
CA ALA A 46 -2.96 -2.35 -29.07
C ALA A 46 -1.60 -2.80 -28.50
N SER A 47 -0.81 -1.85 -28.03
CA SER A 47 0.41 -2.12 -27.28
C SER A 47 0.11 -2.05 -25.80
N CYS A 48 0.58 -3.01 -25.02
CA CYS A 48 0.35 -3.09 -23.59
C CYS A 48 1.67 -3.08 -22.82
N ILE A 49 1.72 -2.31 -21.74
CA ILE A 49 2.85 -2.26 -20.81
C ILE A 49 2.30 -2.66 -19.45
N LEU A 50 2.91 -3.63 -18.80
CA LEU A 50 2.64 -3.95 -17.41
C LEU A 50 3.68 -3.22 -16.54
N VAL A 51 3.25 -2.48 -15.53
CA VAL A 51 4.12 -1.94 -14.48
C VAL A 51 3.94 -2.80 -13.25
N ASP A 52 5.05 -3.39 -12.78
CA ASP A 52 5.16 -4.39 -11.72
C ASP A 52 4.32 -5.66 -11.93
N ALA A 53 4.73 -6.73 -11.25
CA ALA A 53 4.06 -8.02 -11.28
C ALA A 53 4.02 -8.61 -9.87
N GLY A 54 3.27 -7.93 -9.01
CA GLY A 54 3.09 -8.28 -7.62
C GLY A 54 2.31 -9.57 -7.39
N GLU A 55 1.93 -9.82 -6.15
CA GLU A 55 1.22 -11.06 -5.81
C GLU A 55 -0.09 -11.18 -6.60
N GLY A 56 -0.42 -12.40 -7.05
CA GLY A 56 -1.71 -12.72 -7.67
C GLY A 56 -1.90 -12.25 -9.12
N VAL A 57 -0.90 -11.62 -9.76
CA VAL A 57 -1.05 -11.14 -11.14
C VAL A 57 -1.16 -12.30 -12.13
N GLU A 58 -2.33 -12.38 -12.79
CA GLU A 58 -2.57 -13.22 -13.96
C GLU A 58 -2.96 -12.35 -15.15
N LEU A 59 -2.11 -12.30 -16.19
CA LEU A 59 -2.29 -11.31 -17.25
C LEU A 59 -3.27 -11.73 -18.36
N ASP A 60 -3.43 -13.04 -18.59
CA ASP A 60 -4.25 -13.56 -19.71
C ASP A 60 -5.72 -13.10 -19.69
N PRO A 61 -6.41 -12.99 -18.52
CA PRO A 61 -7.75 -12.41 -18.44
C PRO A 61 -7.86 -10.94 -18.87
N TYR A 62 -6.78 -10.18 -18.73
CA TYR A 62 -6.74 -8.73 -18.99
C TYR A 62 -6.29 -8.35 -20.40
N LEU A 63 -5.67 -9.30 -21.12
CA LEU A 63 -5.29 -9.13 -22.52
C LEU A 63 -6.40 -9.61 -23.46
N ARG A 64 -6.88 -8.70 -24.31
CA ARG A 64 -7.75 -8.99 -25.44
C ARG A 64 -6.96 -9.78 -26.49
N PRO A 65 -7.63 -10.57 -27.36
CA PRO A 65 -6.96 -11.37 -28.39
C PRO A 65 -6.11 -10.56 -29.39
N SER A 66 -6.37 -9.26 -29.52
CA SER A 66 -5.65 -8.35 -30.40
C SER A 66 -4.49 -7.63 -29.73
N ASP A 67 -4.30 -7.77 -28.43
CA ASP A 67 -3.30 -7.02 -27.70
C ASP A 67 -1.91 -7.62 -27.85
N SER A 68 -0.90 -6.77 -27.69
CA SER A 68 0.50 -7.19 -27.58
C SER A 68 1.08 -6.61 -26.31
N LEU A 69 1.45 -7.47 -25.36
CA LEU A 69 2.37 -7.05 -24.31
C LEU A 69 3.72 -6.71 -24.97
N VAL A 70 4.26 -5.52 -24.71
CA VAL A 70 5.50 -5.04 -25.32
C VAL A 70 6.63 -4.84 -24.31
N ALA A 71 6.30 -4.66 -23.03
CA ALA A 71 7.25 -4.58 -21.94
C ALA A 71 6.56 -4.90 -20.60
N VAL A 72 7.35 -5.38 -19.64
CA VAL A 72 7.03 -5.35 -18.21
C VAL A 72 8.05 -4.41 -17.57
N CYS A 73 7.62 -3.42 -16.80
CA CYS A 73 8.51 -2.47 -16.11
C CYS A 73 8.52 -2.83 -14.63
N LEU A 74 9.66 -3.27 -14.12
CA LEU A 74 9.85 -3.58 -12.69
C LEU A 74 10.46 -2.34 -12.01
N THR A 75 9.76 -1.79 -11.03
CA THR A 75 10.16 -0.58 -10.30
C THR A 75 11.31 -0.87 -9.34
N HIS A 76 11.22 -1.97 -8.60
CA HIS A 76 12.25 -2.41 -7.65
C HIS A 76 12.08 -3.88 -7.25
N ALA A 77 12.98 -4.41 -6.42
CA ALA A 77 13.05 -5.83 -6.08
C ALA A 77 12.48 -6.19 -4.70
N HIS A 78 11.36 -5.57 -4.30
CA HIS A 78 10.53 -6.10 -3.21
C HIS A 78 9.52 -7.11 -3.72
N ALA A 79 9.17 -8.08 -2.87
CA ALA A 79 8.42 -9.28 -3.27
C ALA A 79 7.05 -8.93 -3.86
N ASP A 80 6.37 -7.97 -3.25
CA ASP A 80 5.12 -7.37 -3.72
C ASP A 80 5.22 -6.71 -5.10
N HIS A 81 6.40 -6.51 -5.69
CA HIS A 81 6.51 -5.97 -7.06
C HIS A 81 6.93 -7.01 -8.09
N TYR A 82 7.46 -8.18 -7.68
CA TYR A 82 7.97 -9.19 -8.60
C TYR A 82 7.40 -10.60 -8.46
N GLN A 83 6.64 -10.89 -7.39
CA GLN A 83 6.28 -12.26 -7.00
C GLN A 83 5.58 -13.06 -8.10
N SER A 84 4.84 -12.41 -9.00
CA SER A 84 4.17 -13.05 -10.15
C SER A 84 4.88 -12.82 -11.48
N LEU A 85 6.14 -12.37 -11.50
CA LEU A 85 6.90 -12.17 -12.74
C LEU A 85 6.90 -13.42 -13.64
N GLU A 86 7.02 -14.61 -13.05
CA GLU A 86 7.03 -15.85 -13.84
C GLU A 86 5.72 -16.09 -14.62
N ASN A 87 4.60 -15.58 -14.12
CA ASN A 87 3.28 -15.72 -14.73
C ASN A 87 3.10 -14.77 -15.92
N VAL A 88 3.80 -13.63 -15.92
CA VAL A 88 3.63 -12.58 -16.93
C VAL A 88 4.72 -12.57 -17.99
N VAL A 89 5.91 -13.09 -17.71
CA VAL A 89 7.03 -13.14 -18.68
C VAL A 89 6.63 -13.91 -19.95
N ARG A 90 6.93 -13.35 -21.11
CA ARG A 90 6.74 -13.95 -22.45
C ARG A 90 8.09 -13.93 -23.19
N SER A 91 8.33 -14.89 -24.10
CA SER A 91 9.65 -15.12 -24.71
C SER A 91 10.22 -13.95 -25.52
N ASP A 92 9.37 -13.03 -25.94
CA ASP A 92 9.68 -11.87 -26.78
C ASP A 92 9.40 -10.53 -26.08
N VAL A 93 9.06 -10.56 -24.79
CA VAL A 93 8.73 -9.37 -24.01
C VAL A 93 9.82 -9.14 -22.95
N PRO A 94 10.53 -8.01 -22.99
CA PRO A 94 11.54 -7.69 -21.98
C PRO A 94 10.90 -7.27 -20.65
N VAL A 95 11.54 -7.66 -19.55
CA VAL A 95 11.36 -7.07 -18.22
C VAL A 95 12.38 -5.94 -18.09
N LEU A 96 11.94 -4.70 -18.16
CA LEU A 96 12.76 -3.51 -17.98
C LEU A 96 12.94 -3.25 -16.49
N ALA A 97 14.18 -3.02 -16.06
CA ALA A 97 14.53 -2.69 -14.68
C ALA A 97 15.71 -1.72 -14.68
N SER A 98 15.94 -1.00 -13.58
CA SER A 98 17.20 -0.25 -13.41
C SER A 98 18.39 -1.20 -13.48
N PRO A 99 19.61 -0.73 -13.81
CA PRO A 99 20.79 -1.58 -13.86
C PRO A 99 21.01 -2.33 -12.53
N SER A 100 20.87 -1.62 -11.41
CA SER A 100 21.06 -2.17 -10.06
C SER A 100 19.97 -3.16 -9.67
N THR A 101 18.70 -2.91 -10.02
CA THR A 101 17.62 -3.89 -9.80
C THR A 101 17.82 -5.14 -10.65
N ALA A 102 18.25 -4.99 -11.91
CA ALA A 102 18.54 -6.11 -12.80
C ALA A 102 19.69 -6.99 -12.28
N GLU A 103 20.71 -6.37 -11.70
CA GLU A 103 21.91 -7.05 -11.14
C GLU A 103 21.56 -7.98 -9.99
N ILE A 104 20.69 -7.56 -9.06
CA ILE A 104 20.31 -8.36 -7.89
C ILE A 104 19.19 -9.37 -8.15
N LEU A 105 18.51 -9.27 -9.29
CA LEU A 105 17.24 -9.97 -9.48
C LEU A 105 17.41 -11.49 -9.48
N GLU A 106 18.52 -12.03 -9.98
CA GLU A 106 18.83 -13.47 -9.89
C GLU A 106 18.88 -13.94 -8.43
N THR A 107 19.59 -13.20 -7.58
CA THR A 107 19.74 -13.48 -6.15
C THR A 107 18.42 -13.37 -5.41
N VAL A 108 17.62 -12.35 -5.72
CA VAL A 108 16.27 -12.16 -5.16
C VAL A 108 15.33 -13.31 -5.55
N LEU A 109 15.30 -13.67 -6.84
CA LEU A 109 14.48 -14.76 -7.36
C LEU A 109 14.91 -16.13 -6.83
N ALA A 110 16.21 -16.37 -6.63
CA ALA A 110 16.69 -17.60 -5.99
C ALA A 110 16.13 -17.74 -4.56
N SER A 111 16.13 -16.64 -3.78
CA SER A 111 15.51 -16.65 -2.45
C SER A 111 13.99 -16.81 -2.51
N ALA A 112 13.33 -16.29 -3.54
CA ALA A 112 11.89 -16.49 -3.75
C ALA A 112 11.56 -17.94 -4.11
N ALA A 113 12.43 -18.60 -4.89
CA ALA A 113 12.29 -20.00 -5.28
C ALA A 113 12.44 -20.96 -4.10
N ASP A 114 13.38 -20.68 -3.17
CA ASP A 114 13.51 -21.43 -1.92
C ASP A 114 12.22 -21.40 -1.07
N ARG A 115 11.39 -20.37 -1.26
CA ARG A 115 10.08 -20.19 -0.61
C ARG A 115 8.90 -20.69 -1.45
N GLY A 116 9.15 -21.15 -2.68
CA GLY A 116 8.14 -21.67 -3.60
C GLY A 116 7.31 -20.60 -4.31
N PHE A 117 7.73 -19.33 -4.30
CA PHE A 117 7.04 -18.25 -4.99
C PHE A 117 7.32 -18.21 -6.49
N VAL A 118 8.52 -18.62 -6.88
CA VAL A 118 8.97 -18.66 -8.27
C VAL A 118 9.62 -20.01 -8.52
N THR A 119 9.28 -20.66 -9.62
CA THR A 119 9.79 -21.97 -9.99
C THR A 119 10.77 -21.92 -11.17
N ASP A 120 10.61 -20.96 -12.08
CA ASP A 120 11.46 -20.81 -13.28
C ASP A 120 12.22 -19.48 -13.27
N THR A 121 13.14 -19.34 -12.32
CA THR A 121 13.95 -18.12 -12.15
C THR A 121 14.80 -17.80 -13.38
N ALA A 122 15.30 -18.83 -14.07
CA ALA A 122 16.14 -18.69 -15.26
C ALA A 122 15.40 -18.00 -16.40
N ARG A 123 14.16 -18.42 -16.68
CA ARG A 123 13.33 -17.78 -17.72
C ARG A 123 13.06 -16.31 -17.42
N VAL A 124 12.79 -15.98 -16.16
CA VAL A 124 12.58 -14.58 -15.76
C VAL A 124 13.86 -13.79 -15.99
N CYS A 125 15.00 -14.25 -15.48
CA CYS A 125 16.30 -13.58 -15.64
C CYS A 125 16.70 -13.39 -17.11
N GLU A 126 16.46 -14.38 -17.98
CA GLU A 126 16.72 -14.28 -19.43
C GLU A 126 15.91 -13.17 -20.12
N SER A 127 14.78 -12.76 -19.53
CA SER A 127 13.90 -11.72 -20.06
C SER A 127 14.26 -10.33 -19.53
N VAL A 128 15.12 -10.24 -18.52
CA VAL A 128 15.46 -8.97 -17.86
C VAL A 128 16.43 -8.17 -18.74
N LYS A 129 16.12 -6.89 -18.92
CA LYS A 129 16.92 -5.93 -19.67
C LYS A 129 17.15 -4.69 -18.81
N PRO A 130 18.39 -4.42 -18.37
CA PRO A 130 18.70 -3.19 -17.66
C PRO A 130 18.49 -1.97 -18.57
N VAL A 131 17.88 -0.92 -18.03
CA VAL A 131 17.64 0.36 -18.71
C VAL A 131 17.99 1.52 -17.78
N ASP A 132 18.62 2.54 -18.33
CA ASP A 132 19.04 3.78 -17.65
C ASP A 132 18.74 5.04 -18.49
N THR A 133 18.12 4.83 -19.66
CA THR A 133 17.90 5.83 -20.70
C THR A 133 16.58 5.56 -21.42
N TRP A 134 16.14 6.50 -22.26
CA TRP A 134 14.92 6.36 -23.06
C TRP A 134 14.97 5.09 -23.92
N THR A 135 13.98 4.23 -23.75
CA THR A 135 13.84 2.97 -24.47
C THR A 135 12.51 2.96 -25.24
N ASP A 136 12.57 2.88 -26.56
CA ASP A 136 11.38 2.65 -27.39
C ASP A 136 10.85 1.22 -27.18
N VAL A 137 9.58 1.10 -26.83
CA VAL A 137 8.91 -0.19 -26.57
C VAL A 137 7.81 -0.50 -27.58
N ALA A 138 7.20 0.53 -28.16
CA ALA A 138 6.23 0.41 -29.24
C ALA A 138 6.27 1.66 -30.13
N PRO A 139 5.70 1.62 -31.34
CA PRO A 139 5.77 2.78 -32.23
C PRO A 139 4.99 3.96 -31.65
N GLY A 140 5.70 5.03 -31.31
CA GLY A 140 5.16 6.21 -30.65
C GLY A 140 5.13 6.13 -29.13
N VAL A 141 5.65 5.07 -28.50
CA VAL A 141 5.69 4.88 -27.03
C VAL A 141 7.10 4.53 -26.58
N ARG A 142 7.62 5.30 -25.63
CA ARG A 142 8.96 5.12 -25.04
C ARG A 142 8.92 5.28 -23.52
N ILE A 143 9.89 4.67 -22.84
CA ILE A 143 9.95 4.60 -21.38
C ILE A 143 11.31 5.09 -20.89
N HIS A 144 11.35 5.77 -19.75
CA HIS A 144 12.57 6.14 -19.05
C HIS A 144 12.45 5.89 -17.54
N PRO A 145 13.40 5.19 -16.91
CA PRO A 145 13.45 5.03 -15.45
C PRO A 145 13.91 6.33 -14.77
N ILE A 146 13.34 6.68 -13.62
CA ILE A 146 13.80 7.81 -12.80
C ILE A 146 14.00 7.36 -11.34
N PRO A 147 14.91 7.96 -10.57
CA PRO A 147 15.16 7.52 -9.20
C PRO A 147 13.91 7.64 -8.30
N SER A 148 13.76 6.70 -7.35
CA SER A 148 12.65 6.72 -6.39
C SER A 148 13.05 6.72 -4.92
N GLY A 149 14.31 6.49 -4.54
CA GLY A 149 14.75 6.56 -3.14
C GLY A 149 14.32 5.44 -2.19
N HIS A 150 13.21 4.74 -2.45
CA HIS A 150 12.62 3.74 -1.54
C HIS A 150 13.56 2.58 -1.16
N ALA A 151 14.33 2.07 -2.11
CA ALA A 151 15.28 0.99 -1.91
C ALA A 151 16.49 1.15 -2.86
N PRO A 152 17.64 0.51 -2.58
CA PRO A 152 18.79 0.55 -3.47
C PRO A 152 18.42 0.13 -4.91
N GLY A 153 18.58 1.06 -5.86
CA GLY A 153 18.25 0.86 -7.27
C GLY A 153 16.77 1.03 -7.65
N ALA A 154 15.90 1.41 -6.71
CA ALA A 154 14.48 1.62 -6.98
C ALA A 154 14.24 2.78 -7.96
N VAL A 155 13.32 2.57 -8.90
CA VAL A 155 12.97 3.54 -9.93
C VAL A 155 11.47 3.63 -10.17
N GLY A 156 11.03 4.83 -10.52
CA GLY A 156 9.77 5.10 -11.19
C GLY A 156 9.97 5.08 -12.71
N TYR A 157 8.89 5.21 -13.47
CA TYR A 157 8.94 5.23 -14.93
C TYR A 157 8.15 6.40 -15.51
N VAL A 158 8.82 7.21 -16.33
CA VAL A 158 8.16 8.13 -17.26
C VAL A 158 7.88 7.38 -18.56
N ILE A 159 6.61 7.30 -18.92
CA ILE A 159 6.14 6.70 -20.17
C ILE A 159 5.62 7.82 -21.06
N ARG A 160 6.32 8.04 -22.17
CA ARG A 160 5.96 9.05 -23.17
C ARG A 160 5.27 8.41 -24.36
N PHE A 161 4.10 8.89 -24.71
CA PHE A 161 3.42 8.52 -25.95
C PHE A 161 3.17 9.73 -26.87
N ARG A 162 2.86 9.48 -28.15
CA ARG A 162 2.54 10.53 -29.13
C ARG A 162 1.20 10.28 -29.80
N ASP A 163 0.38 11.33 -29.85
CA ASP A 163 -0.83 11.41 -30.68
C ASP A 163 -0.59 12.39 -31.86
N ASP A 164 -1.66 12.81 -32.54
CA ASP A 164 -1.60 13.83 -33.60
C ASP A 164 -1.37 15.26 -33.07
N GLY A 165 -1.63 15.50 -31.78
CA GLY A 165 -1.52 16.78 -31.10
C GLY A 165 -0.15 17.05 -30.47
N GLY A 166 0.61 16.01 -30.10
CA GLY A 166 1.91 16.16 -29.45
C GLY A 166 2.42 14.92 -28.74
N ALA A 167 3.33 15.15 -27.78
CA ALA A 167 3.82 14.12 -26.88
C ALA A 167 3.20 14.32 -25.50
N HIS A 168 2.89 13.21 -24.83
CA HIS A 168 2.19 13.15 -23.56
C HIS A 168 2.98 12.26 -22.61
N ASP A 169 3.08 12.66 -21.34
CA ASP A 169 3.86 11.95 -20.32
C ASP A 169 2.97 11.42 -19.18
N ILE A 170 3.18 10.14 -18.88
CA ILE A 170 2.63 9.43 -17.73
C ILE A 170 3.79 9.11 -16.79
N LEU A 171 3.66 9.38 -15.49
CA LEU A 171 4.67 9.01 -14.50
C LEU A 171 4.13 7.95 -13.55
N PHE A 172 4.88 6.87 -13.36
CA PHE A 172 4.73 5.95 -12.23
C PHE A 172 5.83 6.25 -11.23
N THR A 173 5.47 6.52 -9.98
CA THR A 173 6.49 6.72 -8.93
C THR A 173 7.16 5.41 -8.52
N GLY A 174 6.44 4.28 -8.64
CA GLY A 174 6.72 3.11 -7.82
C GLY A 174 6.64 3.48 -6.35
N ASP A 175 7.16 2.61 -5.49
CA ASP A 175 7.39 2.99 -4.10
C ASP A 175 8.52 4.00 -4.05
N PHE A 176 8.30 5.12 -3.34
CA PHE A 176 9.21 6.25 -3.42
C PHE A 176 9.37 7.00 -2.10
N THR A 177 10.48 7.72 -1.98
CA THR A 177 10.81 8.67 -0.92
C THR A 177 11.57 9.84 -1.55
N TYR A 178 11.61 11.00 -0.87
CA TYR A 178 12.52 12.07 -1.28
C TYR A 178 13.96 11.79 -0.84
N GLU A 179 14.10 11.00 0.21
CA GLU A 179 15.36 10.52 0.74
C GLU A 179 16.00 9.51 -0.22
N SER A 180 17.33 9.50 -0.23
CA SER A 180 18.15 8.48 -0.88
C SER A 180 18.08 7.16 -0.12
N ALA A 181 18.42 6.04 -0.79
CA ALA A 181 18.63 4.75 -0.13
C ALA A 181 19.92 4.07 -0.59
N GLY A 182 20.87 3.94 0.33
CA GLY A 182 22.17 3.31 0.08
C GLY A 182 23.02 4.07 -0.94
N GLY A 183 22.85 5.39 -1.04
CA GLY A 183 23.51 6.26 -2.00
C GLY A 183 22.80 6.35 -3.36
N TYR A 184 21.68 5.64 -3.55
CA TYR A 184 20.83 5.82 -4.72
C TYR A 184 19.92 7.04 -4.53
N PRO A 185 19.83 7.96 -5.50
CA PRO A 185 19.06 9.18 -5.32
C PRO A 185 17.58 8.95 -5.00
N GLY A 186 17.04 9.85 -4.18
CA GLY A 186 15.60 9.97 -3.94
C GLY A 186 14.81 10.45 -5.16
N PHE A 187 13.49 10.34 -5.05
CA PHE A 187 12.57 10.91 -6.02
C PHE A 187 12.66 12.44 -6.02
N ASP A 188 12.82 13.04 -7.20
CA ASP A 188 12.85 14.49 -7.38
C ASP A 188 11.74 14.87 -8.39
N PRO A 189 10.65 15.54 -7.96
CA PRO A 189 9.54 15.87 -8.86
C PRO A 189 9.94 16.84 -9.98
N ASP A 190 11.04 17.60 -9.84
CA ASP A 190 11.56 18.48 -10.91
C ASP A 190 12.10 17.70 -12.12
N VAL A 191 12.32 16.38 -12.02
CA VAL A 191 12.87 15.56 -13.12
C VAL A 191 11.84 15.20 -14.17
N ALA A 192 10.55 15.32 -13.85
CA ALA A 192 9.46 15.04 -14.76
C ALA A 192 8.53 16.26 -14.88
N PRO A 193 9.04 17.42 -15.36
CA PRO A 193 8.18 18.57 -15.59
C PRO A 193 7.21 18.24 -16.73
N ASP A 194 5.95 18.65 -16.59
CA ASP A 194 4.88 18.46 -17.58
C ASP A 194 4.29 17.03 -17.66
N VAL A 195 4.35 16.26 -16.57
CA VAL A 195 3.56 15.02 -16.43
C VAL A 195 2.07 15.34 -16.41
N GLU A 196 1.31 14.69 -17.29
CA GLU A 196 -0.13 14.91 -17.37
C GLU A 196 -0.92 13.90 -16.53
N ALA A 197 -0.44 12.66 -16.43
CA ALA A 197 -1.01 11.64 -15.55
C ALA A 197 0.03 11.04 -14.60
N LEU A 198 -0.27 11.06 -13.30
CA LEU A 198 0.59 10.57 -12.24
C LEU A 198 -0.01 9.33 -11.58
N PHE A 199 0.63 8.18 -11.74
CA PHE A 199 0.39 6.97 -10.97
C PHE A 199 1.22 7.03 -9.69
N LEU A 200 0.56 7.33 -8.59
CA LEU A 200 1.17 7.66 -7.31
C LEU A 200 0.95 6.52 -6.31
N THR A 201 2.04 5.94 -5.80
CA THR A 201 1.99 5.07 -4.61
C THR A 201 1.47 5.90 -3.44
N VAL A 202 0.40 5.42 -2.81
CA VAL A 202 -0.23 6.10 -1.66
C VAL A 202 -0.07 5.36 -0.34
N ALA A 203 0.76 4.32 -0.30
CA ALA A 203 1.28 3.76 0.94
C ALA A 203 2.08 4.83 1.69
N THR A 204 1.75 5.05 2.96
CA THR A 204 2.38 6.10 3.78
C THR A 204 3.05 5.54 5.03
N ALA A 205 4.12 6.18 5.48
CA ALA A 205 4.74 5.93 6.77
C ALA A 205 5.04 7.26 7.49
N GLU A 206 4.36 7.49 8.60
CA GLU A 206 4.63 8.64 9.46
C GLU A 206 5.88 8.38 10.30
N SER A 207 6.69 9.42 10.56
CA SER A 207 7.88 9.36 11.43
C SER A 207 8.98 8.35 11.04
N SER A 208 9.01 7.86 9.80
CA SER A 208 9.98 6.85 9.36
C SER A 208 11.45 7.24 9.60
N SER A 209 11.81 8.50 9.32
CA SER A 209 13.16 9.05 9.55
C SER A 209 13.55 9.08 11.04
N ASP A 210 12.61 9.39 11.94
CA ASP A 210 12.84 9.40 13.38
C ASP A 210 13.08 7.97 13.91
N GLU A 211 12.25 7.01 13.47
CA GLU A 211 12.38 5.59 13.81
C GLU A 211 13.70 5.01 13.28
N LEU A 212 14.07 5.36 12.05
CA LEU A 212 15.34 4.97 11.43
C LEU A 212 16.54 5.49 12.24
N THR A 213 16.54 6.79 12.55
CA THR A 213 17.58 7.44 13.35
C THR A 213 17.66 6.82 14.76
N ALA A 214 16.52 6.58 15.40
CA ALA A 214 16.42 5.97 16.72
C ALA A 214 16.98 4.54 16.74
N GLY A 215 16.67 3.73 15.73
CA GLY A 215 17.16 2.37 15.59
C GLY A 215 18.67 2.31 15.36
N ILE A 216 19.20 3.17 14.48
CA ILE A 216 20.64 3.29 14.21
C ILE A 216 21.39 3.73 15.47
N ALA A 217 20.87 4.74 16.18
CA ALA A 217 21.45 5.20 17.44
C ALA A 217 21.52 4.06 18.46
N THR A 218 20.42 3.30 18.61
CA THR A 218 20.34 2.17 19.54
C THR A 218 21.35 1.07 19.19
N ALA A 219 21.45 0.70 17.91
CA ALA A 219 22.41 -0.33 17.47
C ALA A 219 23.86 0.09 17.73
N LEU A 220 24.22 1.33 17.37
CA LEU A 220 25.56 1.88 17.58
C LEU A 220 25.90 2.05 19.06
N GLU A 221 24.99 2.56 19.88
CA GLU A 221 25.18 2.74 21.33
C GLU A 221 25.51 1.40 22.00
N ARG A 222 24.70 0.38 21.71
CA ARG A 222 24.83 -0.95 22.31
C ARG A 222 26.12 -1.63 21.88
N ALA A 223 26.44 -1.59 20.59
CA ALA A 223 27.67 -2.17 20.06
C ALA A 223 28.90 -1.43 20.59
N HIS A 224 28.90 -0.09 20.60
CA HIS A 224 30.00 0.68 21.18
C HIS A 224 30.17 0.42 22.69
N GLY A 225 29.07 0.13 23.40
CA GLY A 225 29.07 -0.34 24.78
C GLY A 225 29.60 -1.77 24.99
N GLY A 226 29.93 -2.51 23.93
CA GLY A 226 30.48 -3.86 23.96
C GLY A 226 29.46 -4.99 23.82
N ALA A 227 28.18 -4.68 23.61
CA ALA A 227 27.15 -5.70 23.37
C ALA A 227 27.39 -6.44 22.05
N SER A 228 26.94 -7.70 21.96
CA SER A 228 26.74 -8.35 20.66
C SER A 228 25.37 -7.94 20.14
N VAL A 229 25.33 -7.18 19.05
CA VAL A 229 24.09 -6.61 18.51
C VAL A 229 23.67 -7.36 17.25
N LEU A 230 22.42 -7.79 17.18
CA LEU A 230 21.76 -8.27 15.97
C LEU A 230 20.76 -7.22 15.50
N VAL A 231 20.96 -6.72 14.29
CA VAL A 231 20.01 -5.88 13.55
C VAL A 231 19.28 -6.76 12.54
N THR A 232 17.96 -6.68 12.51
CA THR A 232 17.14 -7.49 11.58
C THR A 232 16.29 -6.60 10.69
N ALA A 233 16.27 -6.91 9.40
CA ALA A 233 15.52 -6.17 8.39
C ALA A 233 15.24 -7.04 7.14
N GLY A 234 14.44 -6.51 6.20
CA GLY A 234 14.28 -7.07 4.85
C GLY A 234 15.61 -7.15 4.08
N GLY A 235 15.62 -7.84 2.94
CA GLY A 235 16.85 -8.08 2.17
C GLY A 235 17.56 -6.79 1.75
N LEU A 236 16.83 -5.89 1.09
CA LEU A 236 17.35 -4.60 0.63
C LEU A 236 17.47 -3.58 1.77
N ASP A 237 16.51 -3.56 2.70
CA ASP A 237 16.60 -2.75 3.93
C ASP A 237 17.89 -3.05 4.71
N ALA A 238 18.29 -4.32 4.80
CA ALA A 238 19.54 -4.71 5.46
C ALA A 238 20.79 -4.18 4.74
N VAL A 239 20.77 -4.06 3.41
CA VAL A 239 21.85 -3.44 2.62
C VAL A 239 21.90 -1.93 2.90
N HIS A 240 20.74 -1.28 2.92
CA HIS A 240 20.61 0.12 3.26
C HIS A 240 21.12 0.40 4.69
N LEU A 241 20.63 -0.35 5.69
CA LEU A 241 21.07 -0.24 7.09
C LEU A 241 22.57 -0.50 7.28
N ALA A 242 23.16 -1.46 6.55
CA ALA A 242 24.60 -1.69 6.61
C ALA A 242 25.38 -0.45 6.16
N THR A 243 24.88 0.24 5.14
CA THR A 243 25.45 1.46 4.56
C THR A 243 25.31 2.65 5.51
N LEU A 244 24.16 2.80 6.17
CA LEU A 244 23.94 3.84 7.18
C LEU A 244 24.78 3.62 8.43
N LEU A 245 24.76 2.39 8.98
CA LEU A 245 25.52 2.06 10.19
C LEU A 245 27.02 2.24 9.99
N THR A 246 27.56 1.84 8.84
CA THR A 246 29.01 2.01 8.57
C THR A 246 29.38 3.47 8.38
N SER A 247 28.54 4.24 7.70
CA SER A 247 28.78 5.67 7.46
C SER A 247 28.68 6.46 8.75
N ALA A 248 27.64 6.23 9.55
CA ALA A 248 27.45 6.83 10.87
C ALA A 248 28.57 6.45 11.86
N SER A 249 28.94 5.16 11.93
CA SER A 249 30.06 4.69 12.77
C SER A 249 31.38 5.39 12.41
N THR A 250 31.63 5.58 11.11
CA THR A 250 32.83 6.26 10.61
C THR A 250 32.81 7.75 10.90
N GLU A 251 31.70 8.44 10.59
CA GLU A 251 31.57 9.89 10.83
C GLU A 251 31.71 10.24 12.32
N LEU A 252 31.11 9.42 13.18
CA LEU A 252 31.12 9.61 14.63
C LEU A 252 32.36 9.03 15.32
N ALA A 253 33.30 8.44 14.56
CA ALA A 253 34.54 7.84 15.05
C ALA A 253 34.30 6.79 16.17
N LEU A 254 33.27 5.95 16.00
CA LEU A 254 32.93 4.88 16.94
C LEU A 254 33.68 3.57 16.65
N ASP A 255 34.16 3.39 15.42
CA ASP A 255 34.90 2.21 14.94
C ASP A 255 34.18 0.87 15.20
N VAL A 256 32.84 0.86 15.17
CA VAL A 256 32.02 -0.35 15.38
C VAL A 256 32.12 -1.27 14.17
N PRO A 257 32.58 -2.54 14.32
CA PRO A 257 32.61 -3.51 13.23
C PRO A 257 31.21 -3.97 12.83
N ILE A 258 30.95 -4.05 11.52
CA ILE A 258 29.66 -4.46 10.96
C ILE A 258 29.83 -5.75 10.15
N ARG A 259 28.92 -6.70 10.35
CA ARG A 259 28.87 -7.96 9.60
C ARG A 259 27.48 -8.13 9.00
N ILE A 260 27.40 -8.39 7.72
CA ILE A 260 26.15 -8.67 7.03
C ILE A 260 26.11 -10.16 6.67
N ALA A 261 24.99 -10.83 6.90
CA ALA A 261 24.89 -12.29 6.79
C ALA A 261 23.72 -12.77 5.92
N GLY A 262 23.92 -13.93 5.29
CA GLY A 262 22.88 -14.61 4.51
C GLY A 262 22.53 -13.88 3.22
N GLN A 263 21.23 -13.81 2.92
CA GLN A 263 20.73 -13.19 1.69
C GLN A 263 21.14 -11.72 1.56
N ALA A 264 21.09 -10.96 2.65
CA ALA A 264 21.48 -9.56 2.65
C ALA A 264 22.95 -9.37 2.26
N ALA A 265 23.83 -10.30 2.65
CA ALA A 265 25.24 -10.26 2.27
C ALA A 265 25.45 -10.54 0.78
N LYS A 266 24.65 -11.44 0.19
CA LYS A 266 24.67 -11.70 -1.26
C LYS A 266 24.24 -10.45 -2.03
N LEU A 267 23.13 -9.84 -1.64
CA LEU A 267 22.64 -8.60 -2.25
C LEU A 267 23.65 -7.45 -2.13
N TYR A 268 24.33 -7.34 -0.99
CA TYR A 268 25.38 -6.35 -0.78
C TYR A 268 26.58 -6.54 -1.70
N GLU A 269 27.00 -7.80 -1.91
CA GLU A 269 28.07 -8.17 -2.84
C GLU A 269 27.65 -7.94 -4.29
N ASP A 270 26.42 -8.34 -4.66
CA ASP A 270 25.89 -8.18 -6.02
C ASP A 270 25.74 -6.70 -6.39
N LEU A 271 25.34 -5.83 -5.45
CA LEU A 271 25.31 -4.38 -5.66
C LEU A 271 26.70 -3.73 -5.56
N GLU A 272 27.78 -4.50 -5.46
CA GLU A 272 29.16 -4.03 -5.43
C GLU A 272 29.42 -2.95 -4.35
N TYR A 273 28.88 -3.09 -3.14
CA TYR A 273 29.23 -2.20 -2.02
C TYR A 273 30.61 -2.56 -1.44
N GLU A 274 31.47 -1.56 -1.21
CA GLU A 274 32.87 -1.77 -0.77
C GLU A 274 33.25 -0.94 0.48
N PHE A 275 32.47 -1.02 1.57
CA PHE A 275 32.85 -0.37 2.83
C PHE A 275 33.84 -1.24 3.62
N GLU A 276 35.03 -0.70 3.93
CA GLU A 276 36.11 -1.44 4.63
C GLU A 276 35.67 -1.99 6.01
N ALA A 277 34.78 -1.29 6.71
CA ALA A 277 34.28 -1.69 8.02
C ALA A 277 33.17 -2.76 7.97
N VAL A 278 32.66 -3.08 6.78
CA VAL A 278 31.62 -4.10 6.58
C VAL A 278 32.25 -5.41 6.11
N ARG A 279 31.93 -6.49 6.82
CA ARG A 279 32.29 -7.86 6.42
C ARG A 279 31.07 -8.62 5.96
N THR A 280 31.10 -9.10 4.72
CA THR A 280 30.05 -9.96 4.16
C THR A 280 30.25 -11.42 4.56
N ILE A 281 29.15 -12.10 4.88
CA ILE A 281 29.08 -13.53 5.23
C ILE A 281 27.86 -14.15 4.53
N PRO A 282 27.94 -14.42 3.21
CA PRO A 282 26.83 -14.98 2.43
C PRO A 282 26.29 -16.30 2.97
N GLU A 283 27.16 -17.12 3.54
CA GLU A 283 26.85 -18.41 4.14
C GLU A 283 27.67 -18.59 5.42
N PHE A 284 27.05 -19.13 6.48
CA PHE A 284 27.74 -19.41 7.74
C PHE A 284 27.33 -20.75 8.35
N GLY A 285 28.33 -21.51 8.80
CA GLY A 285 28.14 -22.77 9.49
C GLY A 285 27.88 -22.57 10.99
N HIS A 286 28.52 -21.57 11.58
CA HIS A 286 28.43 -21.26 13.01
C HIS A 286 28.04 -19.79 13.23
N THR A 287 27.15 -19.55 14.20
CA THR A 287 26.66 -18.19 14.51
C THR A 287 27.76 -17.25 15.04
N THR A 288 28.82 -17.81 15.62
CA THR A 288 30.02 -17.07 16.06
C THR A 288 30.84 -16.47 14.93
N GLU A 289 30.56 -16.83 13.67
CA GLU A 289 31.16 -16.17 12.52
C GLU A 289 30.57 -14.77 12.30
N CYS A 290 29.30 -14.58 12.68
CA CYS A 290 28.54 -13.35 12.53
C CYS A 290 28.50 -12.53 13.82
N LEU A 291 28.29 -13.19 14.97
CA LEU A 291 28.11 -12.56 16.28
C LEU A 291 29.44 -12.39 17.01
N ASP A 292 29.70 -11.21 17.54
CA ASP A 292 30.87 -10.92 18.38
C ASP A 292 30.58 -9.74 19.31
N SER A 293 31.32 -9.67 20.42
CA SER A 293 31.17 -8.59 21.39
C SER A 293 31.65 -7.28 20.78
N GLY A 294 30.82 -6.24 20.92
CA GLY A 294 31.10 -4.92 20.38
C GLY A 294 30.93 -4.78 18.87
N ALA A 295 30.25 -5.72 18.23
CA ALA A 295 29.99 -5.72 16.79
C ALA A 295 28.49 -5.78 16.49
N ILE A 296 28.13 -5.32 15.30
CA ILE A 296 26.77 -5.41 14.76
C ILE A 296 26.73 -6.52 13.70
N ALA A 297 25.80 -7.45 13.84
CA ALA A 297 25.43 -8.40 12.79
C ALA A 297 24.09 -7.97 12.18
N ILE A 298 23.98 -7.96 10.85
CA ILE A 298 22.76 -7.61 10.10
C ILE A 298 22.30 -8.83 9.32
N ALA A 299 21.03 -9.23 9.49
CA ALA A 299 20.47 -10.37 8.77
C ALA A 299 18.95 -10.28 8.62
N GLY A 300 18.42 -10.86 7.54
CA GLY A 300 16.98 -11.02 7.34
C GLY A 300 16.45 -12.42 7.67
N PRO A 301 15.12 -12.59 7.78
CA PRO A 301 14.09 -11.53 7.69
C PRO A 301 14.06 -10.55 8.88
N ASP A 302 13.27 -9.49 8.75
CA ASP A 302 13.08 -8.40 9.72
C ASP A 302 12.57 -8.86 11.09
N VAL A 303 11.63 -9.81 11.12
CA VAL A 303 11.23 -10.50 12.35
C VAL A 303 11.98 -11.82 12.45
N PRO A 304 12.85 -12.03 13.45
CA PRO A 304 13.78 -13.17 13.49
C PRO A 304 13.13 -14.47 13.98
N THR A 305 12.12 -14.95 13.27
CA THR A 305 11.48 -16.25 13.51
C THR A 305 12.03 -17.38 12.65
N GLU A 306 12.78 -17.04 11.59
CA GLU A 306 13.29 -17.99 10.61
C GLU A 306 14.56 -17.47 9.92
N GLY A 307 15.08 -18.24 8.96
CA GLY A 307 16.19 -17.79 8.11
C GLY A 307 17.48 -17.50 8.89
N SER A 308 18.25 -16.51 8.40
CA SER A 308 19.52 -16.15 9.02
C SER A 308 19.31 -15.38 10.32
N SER A 309 18.37 -14.44 10.34
CA SER A 309 18.07 -13.65 11.54
C SER A 309 17.53 -14.51 12.68
N GLY A 310 16.65 -15.47 12.42
CA GLY A 310 16.16 -16.42 13.43
C GLY A 310 17.26 -17.29 14.01
N ARG A 311 18.14 -17.86 13.17
CA ARG A 311 19.30 -18.65 13.65
C ARG A 311 20.25 -17.83 14.51
N LEU A 312 20.44 -16.54 14.19
CA LEU A 312 21.31 -15.65 14.97
C LEU A 312 20.63 -15.21 16.27
N TYR A 313 19.33 -14.93 16.24
CA TYR A 313 18.57 -14.56 17.42
C TYR A 313 18.47 -15.71 18.42
N ASP A 314 18.26 -16.95 17.97
CA ASP A 314 18.29 -18.14 18.84
C ASP A 314 19.59 -18.21 19.68
N ALA A 315 20.72 -17.82 19.09
CA ALA A 315 22.02 -17.80 19.78
C ALA A 315 22.19 -16.62 20.75
N LEU A 316 21.46 -15.52 20.56
CA LEU A 316 21.53 -14.32 21.41
C LEU A 316 20.45 -14.25 22.49
N SER A 317 19.31 -14.90 22.28
CA SER A 317 18.09 -14.73 23.08
C SER A 317 18.30 -14.92 24.58
N ASP A 318 19.21 -15.82 24.97
CA ASP A 318 19.56 -16.15 26.36
C ASP A 318 20.74 -15.32 26.94
N ASP A 319 21.36 -14.42 26.17
CA ASP A 319 22.48 -13.59 26.64
C ASP A 319 21.99 -12.22 27.15
N PRO A 320 22.13 -11.92 28.47
CA PRO A 320 21.72 -10.64 29.04
C PRO A 320 22.58 -9.44 28.60
N ASN A 321 23.72 -9.68 27.91
CA ASN A 321 24.56 -8.63 27.36
C ASN A 321 24.37 -8.46 25.85
N ALA A 322 23.48 -9.23 25.23
CA ALA A 322 23.14 -9.10 23.82
C ALA A 322 21.99 -8.10 23.60
N CYS A 323 21.89 -7.63 22.36
CA CYS A 323 20.82 -6.74 21.94
C CYS A 323 20.26 -7.18 20.58
N LEU A 324 18.94 -7.20 20.46
CA LEU A 324 18.20 -7.32 19.22
C LEU A 324 17.59 -5.94 18.88
N VAL A 325 17.80 -5.48 17.64
CA VAL A 325 17.21 -4.28 17.06
C VAL A 325 16.48 -4.68 15.78
N GLN A 326 15.15 -4.59 15.78
CA GLN A 326 14.30 -5.00 14.65
C GLN A 326 13.85 -3.77 13.88
N PHE A 327 14.09 -3.71 12.57
CA PHE A 327 13.47 -2.76 11.66
C PHE A 327 12.36 -3.48 10.91
N VAL A 328 11.11 -3.28 11.34
CA VAL A 328 9.97 -4.06 10.87
C VAL A 328 9.27 -3.32 9.74
N SER A 329 9.38 -3.87 8.54
CA SER A 329 8.68 -3.41 7.33
C SER A 329 7.63 -4.42 6.84
N SER A 330 7.68 -5.67 7.31
CA SER A 330 6.83 -6.76 6.82
C SER A 330 5.40 -6.82 7.35
N GLY A 331 4.93 -5.81 8.10
CA GLY A 331 3.63 -5.83 8.79
C GLY A 331 3.52 -6.89 9.91
N LYS A 332 4.54 -7.74 10.10
CA LYS A 332 4.57 -8.76 11.15
C LYS A 332 4.76 -8.13 12.51
N THR A 333 4.13 -8.71 13.53
CA THR A 333 4.37 -8.28 14.91
C THR A 333 5.84 -8.52 15.30
N PRO A 334 6.58 -7.48 15.75
CA PRO A 334 7.95 -7.66 16.24
C PRO A 334 7.99 -8.63 17.42
N ILE A 335 9.14 -9.28 17.60
CA ILE A 335 9.39 -10.00 18.85
C ILE A 335 9.41 -8.97 19.98
N SER A 336 8.42 -9.08 20.85
CA SER A 336 8.32 -8.28 22.07
C SER A 336 9.17 -8.94 23.17
N GLY A 337 9.84 -8.13 23.99
CA GLY A 337 10.75 -8.59 25.04
C GLY A 337 10.14 -9.65 25.97
N GLY A 338 11.00 -10.50 26.55
CA GLY A 338 10.60 -11.62 27.42
C GLY A 338 11.75 -12.57 27.78
N GLY A 339 12.83 -12.54 27.00
CA GLY A 339 14.12 -13.15 27.33
C GLY A 339 15.10 -12.15 27.99
N PRO A 340 16.29 -12.63 28.40
CA PRO A 340 17.34 -11.78 28.96
C PRO A 340 17.99 -10.82 27.94
N CYS A 341 17.97 -11.14 26.64
CA CYS A 341 18.43 -10.25 25.58
C CYS A 341 17.58 -8.96 25.51
N ALA A 342 18.23 -7.80 25.40
CA ALA A 342 17.53 -6.54 25.24
C ALA A 342 16.94 -6.44 23.83
N THR A 343 15.64 -6.18 23.70
CA THR A 343 14.96 -6.17 22.39
C THR A 343 14.31 -4.82 22.13
N PHE A 344 14.58 -4.27 20.96
CA PHE A 344 14.00 -3.04 20.43
C PHE A 344 13.38 -3.32 19.07
N ALA A 345 12.33 -2.59 18.73
CA ALA A 345 11.68 -2.64 17.44
C ALA A 345 11.37 -1.22 16.99
N PHE A 346 11.62 -0.94 15.71
CA PHE A 346 11.44 0.34 15.07
C PHE A 346 10.65 0.15 13.77
N ALA A 347 9.70 1.03 13.53
CA ALA A 347 8.84 0.99 12.34
C ALA A 347 9.39 1.92 11.25
N ALA A 348 10.61 1.66 10.79
CA ALA A 348 11.22 2.43 9.71
C ALA A 348 10.90 1.78 8.36
N THR A 349 9.80 2.21 7.74
CA THR A 349 9.43 1.80 6.38
C THR A 349 9.66 2.98 5.44
N ALA A 350 10.36 2.77 4.33
CA ALA A 350 10.72 3.83 3.38
C ALA A 350 9.51 4.24 2.50
N HIS A 351 8.44 4.76 3.10
CA HIS A 351 7.30 5.34 2.42
C HIS A 351 7.14 6.81 2.79
N PRO A 352 6.54 7.63 1.90
CA PRO A 352 6.35 9.04 2.16
C PRO A 352 5.29 9.25 3.25
N SER A 353 5.32 10.40 3.93
CA SER A 353 4.17 10.83 4.73
C SER A 353 3.06 11.36 3.82
N ARG A 354 1.85 11.56 4.38
CA ARG A 354 0.77 12.21 3.61
C ARG A 354 1.17 13.61 3.12
N ASP A 355 1.90 14.37 3.92
CA ASP A 355 2.36 15.72 3.57
C ASP A 355 3.33 15.70 2.36
N VAL A 356 4.14 14.64 2.24
CA VAL A 356 5.00 14.43 1.08
C VAL A 356 4.17 14.12 -0.16
N LEU A 357 3.14 13.26 -0.06
CA LEU A 357 2.22 12.99 -1.18
C LEU A 357 1.54 14.27 -1.67
N ASP A 358 1.03 15.09 -0.75
CA ASP A 358 0.40 16.38 -1.08
C ASP A 358 1.40 17.32 -1.79
N SER A 359 2.66 17.34 -1.33
CA SER A 359 3.73 18.14 -1.93
C SER A 359 4.09 17.69 -3.34
N VAL A 360 4.19 16.37 -3.58
CA VAL A 360 4.44 15.80 -4.92
C VAL A 360 3.34 16.21 -5.90
N VAL A 361 2.07 16.06 -5.49
CA VAL A 361 0.92 16.41 -6.34
C VAL A 361 0.90 17.91 -6.64
N ASP A 362 1.18 18.75 -5.65
CA ASP A 362 1.22 20.21 -5.83
C ASP A 362 2.42 20.69 -6.66
N GLU A 363 3.55 20.01 -6.61
CA GLU A 363 4.78 20.37 -7.35
C GLU A 363 4.72 19.93 -8.82
N ILE A 364 4.25 18.71 -9.07
CA ILE A 364 4.06 18.18 -10.42
C ILE A 364 2.88 18.88 -11.12
N ASP A 365 1.81 19.22 -10.39
CA ASP A 365 0.56 19.80 -10.92
C ASP A 365 -0.03 18.98 -12.10
N PRO A 366 -0.23 17.65 -11.95
CA PRO A 366 -0.71 16.81 -13.05
C PRO A 366 -2.18 17.09 -13.38
N VAL A 367 -2.63 16.67 -14.56
CA VAL A 367 -4.05 16.70 -14.94
C VAL A 367 -4.83 15.65 -14.17
N GLU A 368 -4.25 14.45 -14.07
CA GLU A 368 -4.86 13.28 -13.44
C GLU A 368 -3.89 12.60 -12.48
N VAL A 369 -4.41 12.07 -11.37
CA VAL A 369 -3.68 11.22 -10.43
C VAL A 369 -4.40 9.88 -10.34
N VAL A 370 -3.68 8.78 -10.49
CA VAL A 370 -4.17 7.41 -10.24
C VAL A 370 -3.49 6.90 -8.99
N THR A 371 -4.25 6.51 -7.97
CA THR A 371 -3.69 5.98 -6.72
C THR A 371 -3.37 4.50 -6.87
N VAL A 372 -2.15 4.09 -6.54
CA VAL A 372 -1.69 2.69 -6.56
C VAL A 372 -1.11 2.26 -5.20
N HIS A 373 -0.88 0.96 -5.02
CA HIS A 373 -0.26 0.37 -3.82
C HIS A 373 -1.03 0.68 -2.52
N GLU A 374 -2.35 0.56 -2.61
CA GLU A 374 -3.25 0.51 -1.46
C GLU A 374 -4.29 -0.58 -1.71
N HIS A 375 -4.37 -1.53 -0.78
CA HIS A 375 -5.25 -2.70 -0.89
C HIS A 375 -6.72 -2.28 -1.01
N GLY A 376 -7.42 -2.78 -2.03
CA GLY A 376 -8.80 -2.38 -2.31
C GLY A 376 -8.96 -0.96 -2.86
N GLY A 377 -7.85 -0.27 -3.13
CA GLY A 377 -7.81 1.12 -3.59
C GLY A 377 -8.01 2.15 -2.48
N ALA A 378 -7.67 3.40 -2.79
CA ALA A 378 -7.74 4.50 -1.83
C ALA A 378 -9.16 5.05 -1.60
N GLY A 379 -10.14 4.58 -2.37
CA GLY A 379 -11.51 5.05 -2.32
C GLY A 379 -11.59 6.57 -2.47
N GLY A 380 -12.33 7.24 -1.58
CA GLY A 380 -12.49 8.69 -1.64
C GLY A 380 -11.41 9.53 -0.96
N ARG A 381 -10.36 8.91 -0.38
CA ARG A 381 -9.44 9.56 0.57
C ARG A 381 -8.67 10.76 0.01
N TYR A 382 -8.38 10.73 -1.28
CA TYR A 382 -7.57 11.73 -1.97
C TYR A 382 -8.39 12.66 -2.90
N ASN A 383 -9.72 12.59 -2.85
CA ASN A 383 -10.60 13.43 -3.68
C ASN A 383 -10.55 14.93 -3.35
N ASP A 384 -9.78 15.32 -2.32
CA ASP A 384 -9.51 16.69 -1.94
C ASP A 384 -8.35 17.33 -2.73
N TRP A 385 -7.53 16.53 -3.42
CA TRP A 385 -6.50 17.02 -4.32
C TRP A 385 -7.07 17.84 -5.48
N LYS A 386 -6.27 18.77 -6.01
CA LYS A 386 -6.69 19.64 -7.11
C LYS A 386 -6.90 18.89 -8.44
N PRO A 387 -6.03 17.92 -8.83
CA PRO A 387 -6.21 17.12 -10.05
C PRO A 387 -7.40 16.16 -9.98
N CYS A 388 -7.76 15.58 -11.12
CA CYS A 388 -8.73 14.48 -11.15
C CYS A 388 -8.10 13.20 -10.58
N VAL A 389 -8.65 12.69 -9.48
CA VAL A 389 -8.18 11.48 -8.81
C VAL A 389 -8.95 10.23 -9.23
N TRP A 390 -8.22 9.21 -9.67
CA TRP A 390 -8.70 7.87 -9.92
C TRP A 390 -8.29 6.94 -8.78
N SER A 391 -9.26 6.42 -8.05
CA SER A 391 -9.02 5.72 -6.78
C SER A 391 -10.10 4.69 -6.44
N ASP A 392 -10.89 4.25 -7.42
CA ASP A 392 -12.02 3.35 -7.21
C ASP A 392 -11.62 1.92 -6.84
N GLY A 393 -10.33 1.56 -6.96
CA GLY A 393 -9.83 0.25 -6.54
C GLY A 393 -10.54 -0.89 -7.25
N SER A 394 -10.94 -0.69 -8.51
CA SER A 394 -11.67 -1.69 -9.28
C SER A 394 -10.76 -2.44 -10.24
N ASP A 395 -11.16 -3.67 -10.57
CA ASP A 395 -10.58 -4.49 -11.63
C ASP A 395 -11.28 -4.24 -12.98
N VAL A 396 -11.74 -3.01 -13.23
CA VAL A 396 -12.28 -2.63 -14.53
C VAL A 396 -11.27 -1.80 -15.31
N GLU A 397 -11.27 -2.00 -16.63
CA GLU A 397 -10.47 -1.18 -17.52
C GLU A 397 -11.04 0.24 -17.61
N LEU A 398 -10.23 1.24 -17.26
CA LEU A 398 -10.60 2.66 -17.23
C LEU A 398 -9.79 3.44 -18.27
N THR A 399 -10.43 4.42 -18.91
CA THR A 399 -9.82 5.21 -19.99
C THR A 399 -9.38 6.56 -19.48
N LEU A 400 -8.08 6.84 -19.61
CA LEU A 400 -7.48 8.12 -19.21
C LEU A 400 -7.48 9.11 -20.37
N PHE A 401 -7.15 8.64 -21.57
CA PHE A 401 -6.96 9.50 -22.73
C PHE A 401 -7.73 8.96 -23.93
N ASP A 402 -8.46 9.82 -24.64
CA ASP A 402 -9.21 9.47 -25.85
C ASP A 402 -9.31 10.67 -26.81
N ASP A 403 -8.97 10.46 -28.08
CA ASP A 403 -9.05 11.45 -29.17
C ASP A 403 -8.45 12.83 -28.81
N GLY A 404 -7.20 12.82 -28.31
CA GLY A 404 -6.45 14.04 -28.00
C GLY A 404 -6.84 14.71 -26.68
N ARG A 405 -7.53 13.99 -25.78
CA ARG A 405 -8.03 14.55 -24.51
C ARG A 405 -7.92 13.58 -23.35
N TRP A 406 -7.47 14.12 -22.23
CA TRP A 406 -7.59 13.52 -20.89
C TRP A 406 -9.05 13.53 -20.42
N LEU A 407 -9.50 12.43 -19.82
CA LEU A 407 -10.89 12.17 -19.45
C LEU A 407 -11.06 12.23 -17.93
N THR A 408 -12.14 12.83 -17.47
CA THR A 408 -12.44 12.80 -16.03
C THR A 408 -13.02 11.44 -15.62
N PRO A 409 -12.76 10.98 -14.38
CA PRO A 409 -13.35 9.74 -13.88
C PRO A 409 -14.88 9.74 -13.98
N PRO A 410 -15.52 8.60 -14.30
CA PRO A 410 -16.96 8.54 -14.57
C PRO A 410 -17.81 8.88 -13.33
N TRP A 411 -17.25 8.71 -12.13
CA TRP A 411 -17.89 9.08 -10.86
C TRP A 411 -17.71 10.56 -10.49
N MET A 412 -16.78 11.28 -11.12
CA MET A 412 -16.61 12.71 -10.88
C MET A 412 -17.57 13.53 -11.74
N HIS A 413 -18.31 14.43 -11.10
CA HIS A 413 -19.13 15.40 -11.82
C HIS A 413 -18.23 16.43 -12.52
N SER A 414 -18.59 16.80 -13.75
CA SER A 414 -17.87 17.63 -14.73
C SER A 414 -17.38 19.03 -14.31
N ARG A 415 -17.40 19.36 -13.01
CA ARG A 415 -16.93 20.63 -12.45
C ARG A 415 -15.42 20.67 -12.16
N PHE A 416 -14.70 19.54 -12.29
CA PHE A 416 -13.28 19.44 -11.93
C PHE A 416 -12.32 19.41 -13.12
N ALA A 417 -12.80 19.51 -14.37
CA ALA A 417 -11.92 19.66 -15.54
C ALA A 417 -11.26 21.04 -15.51
N ARG A 418 -10.14 21.17 -14.81
CA ARG A 418 -9.31 22.37 -14.79
C ARG A 418 -8.23 22.26 -15.85
N VAL A 419 -7.87 23.43 -16.40
CA VAL A 419 -6.63 23.63 -17.15
C VAL A 419 -5.53 23.83 -16.10
N PRO A 420 -4.36 23.16 -16.18
CA PRO A 420 -3.26 23.30 -15.22
C PRO A 420 -2.94 24.78 -14.90
N ASP A 421 -2.55 25.08 -13.66
CA ASP A 421 -2.29 26.47 -13.24
C ASP A 421 -1.01 27.03 -13.87
N ARG A 422 -0.09 26.14 -14.25
CA ARG A 422 0.92 26.43 -15.27
C ARG A 422 0.27 26.30 -16.65
N PRO A 423 0.27 27.35 -17.50
CA PRO A 423 0.10 27.10 -18.92
C PRO A 423 1.21 26.12 -19.30
N MET A 424 0.86 24.91 -19.74
CA MET A 424 1.82 24.00 -20.39
C MET A 424 2.67 24.88 -21.30
N ASP A 425 3.98 24.93 -21.08
CA ASP A 425 4.86 25.79 -21.87
C ASP A 425 5.08 25.15 -23.24
N LEU A 426 3.97 25.00 -23.98
CA LEU A 426 3.87 24.62 -25.38
C LEU A 426 4.68 25.55 -26.29
N GLY A 427 5.21 26.67 -25.75
CA GLY A 427 5.91 27.70 -26.50
C GLY A 427 7.44 27.64 -26.43
N PHE A 428 8.04 27.13 -25.35
CA PHE A 428 9.50 27.28 -25.19
C PHE A 428 10.31 26.19 -25.92
N LEU A 429 9.70 25.05 -26.26
CA LEU A 429 10.43 23.87 -26.76
C LEU A 429 9.79 23.13 -27.95
N ALA A 430 8.68 23.63 -28.52
CA ALA A 430 7.91 23.01 -29.61
C ALA A 430 8.59 22.97 -31.00
N GLY A 431 9.92 22.88 -31.07
CA GLY A 431 10.64 22.83 -32.34
C GLY A 431 12.02 22.17 -32.31
N LYS A 432 12.43 21.56 -31.20
CA LYS A 432 13.67 20.77 -31.13
C LYS A 432 13.41 19.47 -30.40
N ASP A 433 14.00 18.38 -30.88
CA ASP A 433 14.19 17.12 -30.16
C ASP A 433 14.94 17.37 -28.83
N ILE A 434 14.21 17.85 -27.84
CA ILE A 434 14.66 18.04 -26.45
C ILE A 434 14.39 16.75 -25.65
N GLY A 435 13.90 15.71 -26.34
CA GLY A 435 13.61 14.38 -25.80
C GLY A 435 14.81 13.61 -25.27
N ASP A 436 16.02 14.19 -25.30
CA ASP A 436 17.29 13.62 -24.83
C ASP A 436 17.99 14.51 -23.77
N LEU A 437 17.28 15.43 -23.11
CA LEU A 437 17.85 16.03 -21.91
C LEU A 437 18.14 14.91 -20.90
N PRO A 438 19.38 14.80 -20.38
CA PRO A 438 19.71 13.75 -19.44
C PRO A 438 18.86 13.97 -18.19
N LEU A 439 17.96 13.01 -17.94
CA LEU A 439 17.29 12.88 -16.66
C LEU A 439 18.33 12.53 -15.58
N VAL A 440 17.95 12.72 -14.31
CA VAL A 440 18.85 12.52 -13.17
C VAL A 440 19.48 11.13 -13.23
N SER A 441 20.77 11.05 -12.89
CA SER A 441 21.49 9.79 -12.93
C SER A 441 20.87 8.79 -11.95
N LEU A 442 20.79 7.53 -12.37
CA LEU A 442 20.45 6.40 -11.50
C LEU A 442 21.66 5.90 -10.70
N ASP A 443 22.85 6.47 -10.94
CA ASP A 443 24.09 6.01 -10.34
C ASP A 443 24.09 6.22 -8.83
N ARG A 444 24.51 5.19 -8.12
CA ARG A 444 24.83 5.26 -6.69
C ARG A 444 25.98 6.24 -6.43
N THR A 445 25.82 7.13 -5.47
CA THR A 445 26.89 8.00 -4.99
C THR A 445 27.96 7.18 -4.25
N ALA A 446 29.23 7.52 -4.48
CA ALA A 446 30.35 6.81 -3.84
C ALA A 446 30.54 7.18 -2.36
N THR A 447 29.91 8.25 -1.89
CA THR A 447 29.98 8.73 -0.51
C THR A 447 28.57 9.02 -0.05
N ILE A 448 28.20 8.41 1.07
CA ILE A 448 26.86 8.50 1.64
C ILE A 448 26.75 9.81 2.40
N ASP A 449 25.71 10.57 2.08
CA ASP A 449 25.29 11.72 2.85
C ASP A 449 24.16 11.27 3.78
N LEU A 450 24.44 11.18 5.08
CA LEU A 450 23.48 10.68 6.06
C LEU A 450 22.20 11.54 6.12
N GLU A 451 22.30 12.86 5.88
CA GLU A 451 21.12 13.73 5.88
C GLU A 451 20.23 13.47 4.66
N GLU A 452 20.82 13.23 3.48
CA GLU A 452 20.06 12.87 2.26
C GLU A 452 19.40 11.49 2.37
N GLU A 453 19.89 10.60 3.24
CA GLU A 453 19.30 9.29 3.54
C GLU A 453 18.26 9.33 4.68
N GLY A 454 17.91 10.53 5.15
CA GLY A 454 16.91 10.71 6.21
C GLY A 454 17.42 10.45 7.63
N ILE A 455 18.73 10.58 7.89
CA ILE A 455 19.30 10.50 9.25
C ILE A 455 19.48 11.89 9.85
N ASP A 456 18.88 12.12 11.02
CA ASP A 456 19.17 13.29 11.83
C ASP A 456 20.48 13.08 12.61
N ILE A 457 21.58 13.60 12.06
CA ILE A 457 22.93 13.48 12.63
C ILE A 457 23.01 14.15 14.01
N GLU A 458 22.29 15.24 14.25
CA GLU A 458 22.33 15.94 15.54
C GLU A 458 21.58 15.13 16.60
N GLN A 459 20.42 14.58 16.27
CA GLN A 459 19.70 13.65 17.15
C GLN A 459 20.56 12.40 17.44
N LEU A 460 21.26 11.88 16.44
CA LEU A 460 22.16 10.74 16.58
C LEU A 460 23.32 11.06 17.55
N ARG A 461 23.96 12.24 17.42
CA ARG A 461 25.03 12.71 18.33
C ARG A 461 24.54 12.87 19.76
N GLU A 462 23.35 13.43 19.95
CA GLU A 462 22.74 13.64 21.27
C GLU A 462 22.50 12.29 21.97
N ARG A 463 21.87 11.34 21.27
CA ARG A 463 21.57 10.00 21.79
C ARG A 463 22.82 9.21 22.16
N LEU A 464 23.88 9.34 21.36
CA LEU A 464 25.17 8.67 21.63
C LEU A 464 26.04 9.41 22.66
N HIS A 465 25.56 10.53 23.21
CA HIS A 465 26.27 11.37 24.18
C HIS A 465 27.62 11.90 23.66
N LEU A 466 27.73 12.13 22.36
CA LEU A 466 28.94 12.60 21.69
C LEU A 466 29.00 14.14 21.70
N GLY A 467 29.21 14.71 22.90
CA GLY A 467 29.30 16.17 23.14
C GLY A 467 27.92 16.83 23.34
N HIS A 468 27.69 17.83 24.19
CA HIS A 468 28.50 18.94 24.72
C HIS A 468 29.82 18.58 25.41
N ARG A 469 30.93 18.85 24.73
CA ARG A 469 32.22 19.05 25.39
C ARG A 469 32.22 20.47 25.98
N ASP A 470 31.56 20.64 27.12
CA ASP A 470 31.75 21.84 27.93
C ASP A 470 33.22 21.87 28.39
N ASP A 471 33.98 22.86 27.92
CA ASP A 471 35.31 23.23 28.41
C ASP A 471 35.25 23.79 29.87
N HIS A 472 34.47 23.15 30.74
CA HIS A 472 34.39 23.51 32.15
C HIS A 472 35.25 22.57 33.00
N GLU A 473 36.30 23.17 33.58
CA GLU A 473 37.17 22.58 34.59
C GLU A 473 36.41 21.79 35.67
N PRO A 474 36.98 20.68 36.17
CA PRO A 474 36.29 19.81 37.10
C PRO A 474 36.21 20.45 38.49
N THR A 475 35.06 21.03 38.82
CA THR A 475 34.73 21.32 40.22
C THR A 475 34.20 20.05 40.88
N GLN A 476 35.09 19.40 41.64
CA GLN A 476 34.71 18.40 42.62
C GLN A 476 33.63 18.98 43.55
N ASN A 477 32.47 18.31 43.65
CA ASN A 477 31.81 18.13 44.94
C ASN A 477 30.83 16.96 44.93
N THR A 478 31.18 15.97 45.75
CA THR A 478 30.36 14.92 46.32
C THR A 478 29.02 15.42 46.88
N THR A 479 27.95 14.65 46.74
CA THR A 479 27.17 14.12 47.89
C THR A 479 26.26 12.97 47.44
N SER A 480 26.58 11.79 47.97
CA SER A 480 25.78 10.58 47.96
C SER A 480 24.44 10.78 48.67
N LYS A 481 23.32 10.40 48.06
CA LYS A 481 22.07 10.12 48.77
C LYS A 481 21.40 8.87 48.22
N GLN A 482 21.22 7.94 49.15
CA GLN A 482 20.69 6.60 49.08
C GLN A 482 19.21 6.66 49.48
N MET A 483 18.30 6.16 48.63
CA MET A 483 16.90 5.80 48.94
C MET A 483 16.50 4.68 47.95
N THR A 484 16.49 3.41 48.36
CA THR A 484 15.35 2.63 48.90
C THR A 484 14.19 2.44 47.90
N ASP A 485 14.35 1.40 47.06
CA ASP A 485 13.48 0.21 46.94
C ASP A 485 12.03 0.33 47.46
N GLU A 486 11.07 0.35 46.54
CA GLU A 486 9.71 -0.18 46.71
C GLU A 486 9.23 -0.72 45.36
N SER A 487 8.95 -2.03 45.35
CA SER A 487 8.51 -2.83 44.21
C SER A 487 6.99 -2.82 44.07
N GLU A 488 6.46 -2.62 42.86
CA GLU A 488 5.11 -3.07 42.48
C GLU A 488 5.18 -3.74 41.10
N THR A 489 4.88 -5.04 41.08
CA THR A 489 4.69 -5.90 39.90
C THR A 489 3.25 -5.80 39.40
N PRO A 490 3.04 -5.91 38.07
CA PRO A 490 1.96 -6.76 37.56
C PRO A 490 2.50 -7.90 36.71
N ASP A 491 1.84 -9.04 36.90
CA ASP A 491 2.10 -10.37 36.37
C ASP A 491 1.21 -10.60 35.12
N GLN A 492 1.82 -11.15 34.05
CA GLN A 492 1.31 -12.19 33.11
C GLN A 492 -0.09 -12.03 32.48
N THR A 493 -0.42 -12.41 31.25
CA THR A 493 0.11 -13.30 30.19
C THR A 493 -0.93 -13.24 29.08
N ASN A 494 -0.54 -13.28 27.79
CA ASN A 494 -1.18 -14.18 26.82
C ASN A 494 -0.40 -14.24 25.51
N ARG A 495 -0.25 -15.47 25.03
CA ARG A 495 0.56 -15.94 23.91
C ARG A 495 -0.42 -16.65 22.97
N SER A 496 -0.53 -16.21 21.73
CA SER A 496 -1.32 -16.87 20.69
C SER A 496 -0.48 -17.13 19.44
N GLU A 497 -0.87 -18.18 18.73
CA GLU A 497 -0.09 -18.90 17.72
C GLU A 497 -0.33 -18.36 16.29
N GLN A 498 0.65 -18.69 15.44
CA GLN A 498 1.00 -18.23 14.09
C GLN A 498 -0.08 -18.27 12.98
N LYS A 499 -0.06 -17.25 12.09
CA LYS A 499 -0.22 -17.33 10.62
C LYS A 499 0.29 -16.04 9.92
N LEU A 500 0.97 -16.23 8.78
CA LEU A 500 1.67 -15.26 7.89
C LEU A 500 0.80 -14.09 7.40
N PHE A 501 1.29 -12.84 7.29
CA PHE A 501 0.89 -11.84 6.25
C PHE A 501 1.89 -10.66 6.07
N LYS A 502 2.09 -10.27 4.79
CA LYS A 502 2.10 -8.95 4.11
C LYS A 502 2.85 -7.70 4.68
N THR A 503 3.76 -7.13 3.88
CA THR A 503 4.23 -5.74 3.94
C THR A 503 3.07 -4.79 3.58
N VAL A 504 2.20 -4.46 4.53
CA VAL A 504 1.35 -3.26 4.44
C VAL A 504 1.53 -2.50 5.74
N GLY A 505 1.54 -1.17 5.63
CA GLY A 505 1.84 -0.24 6.72
C GLY A 505 1.20 -0.62 8.05
N ALA A 506 2.01 -0.53 9.11
CA ALA A 506 1.56 -0.69 10.48
C ALA A 506 0.87 0.59 10.95
N ASP A 507 -0.43 0.54 11.21
CA ASP A 507 -1.14 1.55 12.00
C ASP A 507 -0.74 1.40 13.48
N VAL A 508 0.12 2.29 13.98
CA VAL A 508 0.38 2.46 15.43
C VAL A 508 0.53 3.94 15.77
N GLU A 509 -0.55 4.55 16.26
CA GLU A 509 -0.53 5.89 16.86
C GLU A 509 0.01 5.83 18.31
N ARG A 510 1.10 6.56 18.58
CA ARG A 510 1.43 7.04 19.94
C ARG A 510 2.32 8.28 19.86
N GLN A 511 1.81 9.45 20.27
CA GLN A 511 2.55 10.70 20.26
C GLN A 511 2.78 11.26 21.67
N ASP A 512 4.03 11.62 21.95
CA ASP A 512 4.43 12.55 23.00
C ASP A 512 4.54 13.97 22.42
N THR A 513 4.08 14.95 23.19
CA THR A 513 3.94 16.36 22.80
C THR A 513 5.28 17.12 22.82
N LEU A 514 5.67 17.79 21.73
CA LEU A 514 6.64 18.90 21.77
C LEU A 514 6.27 20.08 20.85
N SER A 515 6.67 21.26 21.31
CA SER A 515 6.17 22.59 20.92
C SER A 515 6.75 23.13 19.61
N THR A 516 5.91 23.85 18.87
CA THR A 516 6.22 24.60 17.66
C THR A 516 6.96 25.91 17.96
N ASP A 517 8.11 26.13 17.31
CA ASP A 517 8.60 27.48 17.00
C ASP A 517 9.47 27.50 15.73
N SER A 518 8.88 28.06 14.66
CA SER A 518 9.47 28.84 13.56
C SER A 518 10.64 28.30 12.71
N ILE A 519 10.38 28.00 11.42
CA ILE A 519 11.26 28.40 10.30
C ILE A 519 10.40 28.85 9.09
N THR A 520 10.73 30.02 8.55
CA THR A 520 10.09 30.71 7.42
C THR A 520 10.65 30.30 6.04
N PRO A 521 9.86 30.38 4.95
CA PRO A 521 10.28 29.98 3.61
C PRO A 521 10.95 31.12 2.82
N LYS A 522 12.01 30.82 2.04
CA LYS A 522 12.29 31.48 0.74
C LYS A 522 13.47 30.91 -0.07
N SER A 523 13.13 30.66 -1.34
CA SER A 523 13.88 30.87 -2.59
C SER A 523 15.00 29.89 -2.99
N LEU A 524 14.59 28.85 -3.73
CA LEU A 524 15.41 28.20 -4.76
C LEU A 524 14.59 28.06 -6.04
N VAL A 525 14.27 29.19 -6.67
CA VAL A 525 13.83 29.21 -8.07
C VAL A 525 15.08 29.40 -8.94
N SER A 526 15.45 28.31 -9.63
CA SER A 526 16.22 28.23 -10.89
C SER A 526 17.62 28.84 -11.00
N ALA A 527 18.59 28.28 -10.25
CA ALA A 527 20.01 28.38 -10.60
C ALA A 527 20.43 27.38 -11.71
N ARG A 528 19.73 26.24 -11.86
CA ARG A 528 20.06 25.19 -12.84
C ARG A 528 19.67 25.55 -14.29
N ALA A 529 18.53 26.23 -14.49
CA ALA A 529 18.12 26.69 -15.82
C ALA A 529 19.11 27.69 -16.45
N TRP A 530 19.82 28.50 -15.64
CA TRP A 530 20.81 29.48 -16.13
C TRP A 530 22.19 28.88 -16.41
N ASN A 531 22.59 27.82 -15.70
CA ASN A 531 23.90 27.21 -15.88
C ASN A 531 24.00 26.36 -17.15
N GLY A 532 22.89 25.76 -17.61
CA GLY A 532 22.83 25.05 -18.90
C GLY A 532 22.99 25.99 -20.11
N LEU A 533 22.42 27.20 -20.05
CA LEU A 533 22.55 28.22 -21.10
C LEU A 533 23.98 28.81 -21.17
N SER A 534 24.63 28.98 -20.03
CA SER A 534 25.97 29.59 -19.96
C SER A 534 27.08 28.69 -20.53
N ALA A 535 26.94 27.37 -20.41
CA ALA A 535 27.88 26.41 -20.99
C ALA A 535 27.77 26.31 -22.51
N GLN A 536 26.57 26.57 -23.07
CA GLN A 536 26.32 26.51 -24.51
C GLN A 536 26.75 27.78 -25.25
N GLU A 537 26.66 28.96 -24.60
CA GLU A 537 27.21 30.22 -25.14
C GLU A 537 28.75 30.23 -25.18
N ALA A 538 29.41 29.50 -24.27
CA ALA A 538 30.86 29.35 -24.30
C ALA A 538 31.34 28.44 -25.45
N ALA A 539 30.52 27.48 -25.89
CA ALA A 539 30.85 26.53 -26.96
C ALA A 539 30.51 27.05 -28.37
N GLN A 540 29.69 28.10 -28.51
CA GLN A 540 29.29 28.67 -29.80
C GLN A 540 30.03 29.98 -30.18
N SER A 541 30.99 30.46 -29.37
CA SER A 541 31.76 31.69 -29.68
C SER A 541 33.10 31.48 -30.39
N SER A 542 33.33 30.31 -30.99
CA SER A 542 34.45 30.12 -31.93
C SER A 542 33.92 29.53 -33.23
N ASP A 543 33.37 30.37 -34.10
CA ASP A 543 33.69 30.33 -35.52
C ASP A 543 33.02 31.49 -36.31
N THR A 544 33.89 32.27 -36.95
CA THR A 544 33.69 32.99 -38.22
C THR A 544 32.97 34.34 -38.23
N GLU A 545 33.78 35.40 -38.21
CA GLU A 545 33.53 36.68 -38.89
C GLU A 545 33.27 36.48 -40.39
N THR A 546 32.22 37.06 -40.97
CA THR A 546 32.32 38.00 -42.11
C THR A 546 30.97 38.62 -42.54
N HIS A 547 31.05 39.92 -42.83
CA HIS A 547 30.07 40.87 -43.39
C HIS A 547 29.11 40.35 -44.50
N GLN A 548 27.86 40.84 -44.55
CA GLN A 548 27.44 41.94 -45.45
C GLN A 548 25.98 42.41 -45.26
N GLU A 549 25.75 43.64 -45.74
CA GLU A 549 24.67 44.62 -45.52
C GLU A 549 23.30 44.33 -46.18
N GLY A 550 22.25 44.97 -45.61
CA GLY A 550 21.09 45.57 -46.30
C GLY A 550 20.00 44.59 -46.77
N SER A 551 18.70 44.78 -46.52
CA SER A 551 17.92 45.99 -46.82
C SER A 551 16.49 45.80 -46.29
N GLU A 552 15.90 46.84 -45.68
CA GLU A 552 14.44 47.11 -45.74
C GLU A 552 14.08 47.57 -47.19
N PRO A 553 12.80 47.73 -47.63
CA PRO A 553 11.57 47.92 -46.84
C PRO A 553 10.27 47.32 -47.45
N GLU A 554 9.17 47.70 -46.80
CA GLU A 554 7.89 48.15 -47.38
C GLU A 554 6.61 47.31 -47.15
N ALA A 555 5.66 48.05 -46.58
CA ALA A 555 4.28 47.71 -46.30
C ALA A 555 3.43 47.68 -47.58
N HIS A 556 2.37 46.87 -47.57
CA HIS A 556 1.17 47.20 -48.34
C HIS A 556 -0.13 46.76 -47.63
N ASP A 557 -0.90 47.78 -47.36
CA ASP A 557 -2.30 47.87 -46.97
C ASP A 557 -3.23 47.34 -48.08
N GLN A 558 -4.28 46.56 -47.77
CA GLN A 558 -5.61 46.73 -48.40
C GLN A 558 -6.76 45.90 -47.77
N LYS A 559 -7.83 46.64 -47.50
CA LYS A 559 -9.20 46.30 -47.08
C LYS A 559 -10.05 45.55 -48.13
N SER A 560 -11.19 45.05 -47.61
CA SER A 560 -12.55 44.95 -48.20
C SER A 560 -12.95 43.50 -48.53
N GLN A 561 -14.17 42.99 -48.39
CA GLN A 561 -15.48 43.47 -47.93
C GLN A 561 -16.42 42.24 -47.95
N THR A 562 -17.34 42.16 -46.99
CA THR A 562 -18.76 41.70 -47.07
C THR A 562 -19.20 40.59 -48.06
N THR A 563 -19.95 39.60 -47.55
CA THR A 563 -21.36 39.37 -47.96
C THR A 563 -22.13 38.51 -46.94
N GLU A 564 -23.31 39.01 -46.61
CA GLU A 564 -24.42 38.38 -45.88
C GLU A 564 -25.02 37.20 -46.66
N SER A 565 -25.75 36.30 -45.98
CA SER A 565 -27.05 35.77 -46.44
C SER A 565 -27.79 35.03 -45.32
N ASP A 566 -28.94 35.59 -44.95
CA ASP A 566 -30.02 35.00 -44.18
C ASP A 566 -30.67 33.78 -44.88
N SER A 567 -31.27 32.87 -44.10
CA SER A 567 -32.61 32.34 -44.40
C SER A 567 -33.23 31.61 -43.20
N ALA A 568 -34.37 32.12 -42.76
CA ALA A 568 -35.32 31.49 -41.84
C ALA A 568 -36.36 30.68 -42.64
N SER A 569 -36.90 29.61 -42.04
CA SER A 569 -38.29 29.19 -42.30
C SER A 569 -38.85 28.34 -41.16
N THR A 570 -39.92 28.86 -40.58
CA THR A 570 -40.95 28.27 -39.72
C THR A 570 -41.82 27.22 -40.43
N THR A 571 -42.33 26.23 -39.69
CA THR A 571 -43.71 25.70 -39.90
C THR A 571 -44.24 25.07 -38.60
N GLU A 572 -45.40 25.56 -38.17
CA GLU A 572 -46.27 25.05 -37.09
C GLU A 572 -47.11 23.87 -37.56
N THR A 573 -47.51 22.95 -36.67
CA THR A 573 -48.84 22.31 -36.75
C THR A 573 -49.29 21.84 -35.36
N GLU A 574 -50.41 22.39 -34.89
CA GLU A 574 -51.21 21.97 -33.73
C GLU A 574 -52.04 20.71 -34.05
N THR A 575 -52.37 19.89 -33.04
CA THR A 575 -53.69 19.25 -32.96
C THR A 575 -54.02 18.84 -31.51
N GLU A 576 -55.09 19.39 -30.98
CA GLU A 576 -55.82 18.99 -29.75
C GLU A 576 -56.87 17.90 -30.06
N THR A 577 -57.22 17.07 -29.07
CA THR A 577 -58.59 16.60 -28.64
C THR A 577 -58.44 15.48 -27.59
N GLU A 578 -58.91 15.64 -26.34
CA GLU A 578 -60.23 15.21 -25.74
C GLU A 578 -60.45 13.67 -25.82
N ASP A 579 -60.76 12.85 -24.80
CA ASP A 579 -61.71 12.86 -23.66
C ASP A 579 -61.34 11.67 -22.70
N ALA A 580 -61.36 11.78 -21.36
CA ALA A 580 -62.45 11.58 -20.37
C ALA A 580 -62.87 10.13 -20.02
N ASP A 581 -62.71 9.80 -18.73
CA ASP A 581 -63.49 8.95 -17.79
C ASP A 581 -63.89 7.48 -18.10
N VAL A 582 -63.73 6.59 -17.08
CA VAL A 582 -64.82 5.87 -16.35
C VAL A 582 -64.27 4.74 -15.42
N GLU A 583 -64.59 4.89 -14.12
CA GLU A 583 -64.92 3.98 -13.01
C GLU A 583 -64.47 2.48 -12.92
N GLU A 584 -63.81 2.14 -11.80
CA GLU A 584 -64.17 1.22 -10.68
C GLU A 584 -65.46 0.31 -10.74
N PRO A 585 -65.75 -0.63 -9.78
CA PRO A 585 -64.93 -1.37 -8.79
C PRO A 585 -65.35 -2.87 -8.51
N ALA A 586 -64.62 -3.50 -7.57
CA ALA A 586 -65.02 -4.45 -6.50
C ALA A 586 -65.60 -5.86 -6.81
N THR A 587 -65.02 -6.91 -6.21
CA THR A 587 -65.54 -7.61 -5.00
C THR A 587 -64.83 -8.96 -4.70
N THR A 588 -64.31 -9.06 -3.46
CA THR A 588 -64.35 -10.18 -2.49
C THR A 588 -64.57 -11.63 -2.94
N ARG A 589 -63.75 -12.57 -2.43
CA ARG A 589 -64.30 -13.77 -1.75
C ARG A 589 -63.28 -14.45 -0.82
N ASP A 590 -63.81 -14.84 0.32
CA ASP A 590 -63.15 -15.37 1.50
C ASP A 590 -63.68 -16.79 1.81
N THR A 591 -62.90 -17.54 2.59
CA THR A 591 -63.26 -18.67 3.49
C THR A 591 -63.69 -20.05 2.95
N ASP A 592 -62.80 -21.02 3.17
CA ASP A 592 -62.91 -22.21 4.03
C ASP A 592 -64.10 -23.19 3.93
N THR A 593 -63.80 -24.47 3.65
CA THR A 593 -64.40 -25.67 4.30
C THR A 593 -63.79 -27.00 3.78
N THR A 594 -63.25 -27.81 4.70
CA THR A 594 -63.09 -29.29 4.64
C THR A 594 -64.47 -29.98 4.76
N PRO A 595 -64.70 -31.33 4.60
CA PRO A 595 -63.80 -32.50 4.73
C PRO A 595 -64.07 -33.74 3.80
N GLU A 596 -63.41 -34.86 4.11
CA GLU A 596 -63.72 -36.30 3.86
C GLU A 596 -63.46 -36.96 2.49
N ALA A 597 -62.55 -37.96 2.46
CA ALA A 597 -62.86 -39.41 2.36
C ALA A 597 -61.80 -40.25 1.59
N ASP A 598 -61.35 -41.33 2.25
CA ASP A 598 -60.92 -42.66 1.76
C ASP A 598 -60.20 -42.81 0.41
N THR A 599 -58.99 -43.43 0.41
CA THR A 599 -58.81 -44.80 -0.14
C THR A 599 -57.50 -45.47 0.35
N ARG A 600 -57.62 -46.76 0.73
CA ARG A 600 -56.60 -47.78 1.09
C ARG A 600 -55.60 -48.12 -0.04
N VAL A 601 -54.42 -48.66 0.33
CA VAL A 601 -53.78 -49.97 -0.05
C VAL A 601 -52.47 -50.14 0.78
N THR A 602 -52.44 -50.91 1.89
CA THR A 602 -51.73 -52.20 2.16
C THR A 602 -50.24 -52.26 1.75
N THR A 603 -49.26 -52.69 2.56
CA THR A 603 -49.12 -53.97 3.30
C THR A 603 -47.94 -53.96 4.31
N ASP A 604 -48.12 -54.76 5.37
CA ASP A 604 -47.17 -55.67 6.05
C ASP A 604 -46.17 -55.22 7.15
N THR A 605 -46.58 -55.54 8.40
CA THR A 605 -45.89 -56.29 9.49
C THR A 605 -44.52 -55.80 9.97
N VAL A 606 -44.25 -55.60 11.26
CA VAL A 606 -44.25 -56.60 12.36
C VAL A 606 -44.36 -55.90 13.73
N ASP A 607 -45.11 -56.54 14.64
CA ASP A 607 -45.23 -56.31 16.09
C ASP A 607 -43.88 -56.29 16.83
N GLU A 608 -43.71 -55.41 17.83
CA GLU A 608 -43.65 -55.80 19.26
C GLU A 608 -43.30 -54.59 20.18
N ASN A 609 -43.96 -54.58 21.35
CA ASN A 609 -43.59 -53.88 22.60
C ASN A 609 -43.94 -52.40 22.82
N ARG A 610 -45.23 -52.19 23.12
CA ARG A 610 -45.75 -51.77 24.45
C ARG A 610 -44.70 -51.24 25.46
N SER A 611 -44.58 -49.92 25.55
CA SER A 611 -44.36 -49.19 26.80
C SER A 611 -45.26 -47.97 26.80
N VAL A 612 -46.02 -47.82 27.88
CA VAL A 612 -46.92 -46.70 28.13
C VAL A 612 -46.05 -45.52 28.54
N GLU A 613 -45.84 -44.55 27.65
CA GLU A 613 -45.32 -43.25 28.05
C GLU A 613 -46.49 -42.41 28.58
N LYS A 614 -46.39 -42.12 29.87
CA LYS A 614 -47.02 -40.93 30.44
C LYS A 614 -46.53 -39.75 29.62
N GLU A 615 -47.44 -39.00 29.01
CA GLU A 615 -47.24 -37.58 28.74
C GLU A 615 -46.97 -36.91 30.10
N GLN A 616 -45.70 -36.92 30.50
CA GLN A 616 -45.17 -35.86 31.33
C GLN A 616 -45.08 -34.67 30.38
N ASN A 617 -45.89 -33.62 30.64
CA ASN A 617 -45.42 -32.27 30.37
C ASN A 617 -44.09 -32.16 31.11
N VAL A 618 -43.01 -32.52 30.43
CA VAL A 618 -41.68 -32.07 30.79
C VAL A 618 -41.76 -30.61 30.36
N ASP A 619 -41.91 -29.72 31.34
CA ASP A 619 -41.60 -28.31 31.11
C ASP A 619 -40.20 -28.33 30.50
N ALA A 620 -40.10 -28.07 29.20
CA ALA A 620 -38.81 -28.00 28.53
C ALA A 620 -38.02 -26.95 29.29
N GLU A 621 -36.93 -27.37 29.92
CA GLU A 621 -36.06 -26.45 30.65
C GLU A 621 -35.62 -25.40 29.62
N GLN A 622 -36.07 -24.17 29.83
CA GLN A 622 -35.65 -23.01 29.07
C GLN A 622 -34.53 -22.36 29.86
N PHE A 623 -33.46 -22.00 29.17
CA PHE A 623 -32.39 -21.18 29.73
C PHE A 623 -32.34 -19.84 29.01
N SER A 624 -31.80 -18.84 29.69
CA SER A 624 -31.67 -17.47 29.20
C SER A 624 -30.20 -17.18 28.90
N LEU A 625 -29.95 -16.51 27.78
CA LEU A 625 -28.64 -16.02 27.39
C LEU A 625 -28.67 -14.50 27.33
N GLU A 626 -27.71 -13.85 28.00
CA GLU A 626 -27.48 -12.42 27.85
C GLU A 626 -26.60 -12.19 26.61
N ILE A 627 -27.17 -11.59 25.56
CA ILE A 627 -26.55 -11.35 24.26
C ILE A 627 -26.40 -9.84 24.09
N ASP A 628 -25.34 -9.43 23.38
CA ASP A 628 -25.12 -8.03 23.02
C ASP A 628 -26.37 -7.45 22.32
N PRO A 629 -27.02 -6.40 22.88
CA PRO A 629 -28.24 -5.84 22.29
C PRO A 629 -28.03 -5.30 20.88
N LEU A 630 -26.79 -4.93 20.52
CA LEU A 630 -26.48 -4.53 19.15
C LEU A 630 -26.45 -5.73 18.18
N LEU A 631 -25.91 -6.87 18.61
CA LEU A 631 -25.94 -8.08 17.78
C LEU A 631 -27.37 -8.55 17.57
N LEU A 632 -28.21 -8.48 18.60
CA LEU A 632 -29.64 -8.77 18.46
C LEU A 632 -30.33 -7.83 17.46
N ALA A 633 -30.00 -6.54 17.49
CA ALA A 633 -30.54 -5.57 16.53
C ALA A 633 -30.10 -5.85 15.08
N LEU A 634 -28.86 -6.33 14.89
CA LEU A 634 -28.36 -6.76 13.59
C LEU A 634 -29.06 -8.03 13.12
N VAL A 635 -29.25 -9.02 14.01
CA VAL A 635 -30.01 -10.25 13.71
C VAL A 635 -31.45 -9.93 13.35
N GLU A 636 -32.12 -9.02 14.06
CA GLU A 636 -33.49 -8.59 13.75
C GLU A 636 -33.59 -7.91 12.37
N ARG A 637 -32.53 -7.24 11.94
CA ARG A 637 -32.46 -6.56 10.65
C ARG A 637 -32.16 -7.51 9.49
N GLU A 638 -31.22 -8.43 9.67
CA GLU A 638 -30.77 -9.36 8.64
C GLU A 638 -31.64 -10.63 8.57
N GLY A 639 -32.22 -11.07 9.69
CA GLY A 639 -32.88 -12.38 9.88
C GLY A 639 -34.20 -12.63 9.13
N GLY A 640 -34.61 -11.76 8.20
CA GLY A 640 -35.80 -11.99 7.36
C GLY A 640 -37.08 -12.28 8.16
N VAL A 641 -37.90 -13.25 7.71
CA VAL A 641 -39.21 -13.60 8.33
C VAL A 641 -39.05 -14.58 9.52
N GLY A 642 -37.82 -14.87 9.96
CA GLY A 642 -37.53 -15.74 11.10
C GLY A 642 -37.68 -15.04 12.45
N SER A 643 -37.81 -15.81 13.54
CA SER A 643 -37.70 -15.27 14.91
C SER A 643 -36.24 -15.19 15.35
N THR A 644 -35.85 -14.11 16.02
CA THR A 644 -34.51 -13.89 16.59
C THR A 644 -34.01 -15.11 17.37
N ASP A 645 -34.85 -15.70 18.23
CA ASP A 645 -34.50 -16.90 19.01
C ASP A 645 -34.10 -18.10 18.14
N ALA A 646 -34.70 -18.25 16.96
CA ALA A 646 -34.39 -19.34 16.03
C ALA A 646 -33.03 -19.11 15.36
N PHE A 647 -32.75 -17.87 14.93
CA PHE A 647 -31.45 -17.52 14.35
C PHE A 647 -30.32 -17.71 15.37
N VAL A 648 -30.53 -17.25 16.61
CA VAL A 648 -29.55 -17.44 17.70
C VAL A 648 -29.31 -18.93 17.97
N ALA A 649 -30.38 -19.73 18.05
CA ALA A 649 -30.26 -21.17 18.25
C ALA A 649 -29.48 -21.87 17.11
N GLU A 650 -29.80 -21.53 15.85
CA GLU A 650 -29.13 -22.08 14.67
C GLU A 650 -27.65 -21.68 14.61
N SER A 651 -27.35 -20.41 14.92
CA SER A 651 -25.98 -19.89 14.98
C SER A 651 -25.15 -20.64 16.03
N ILE A 652 -25.70 -20.79 17.25
CA ILE A 652 -25.04 -21.53 18.33
C ILE A 652 -24.83 -23.00 17.95
N GLN A 653 -25.82 -23.65 17.33
CA GLN A 653 -25.70 -25.04 16.93
C GLN A 653 -24.59 -25.20 15.86
N ALA A 654 -24.61 -24.38 14.81
CA ALA A 654 -23.60 -24.43 13.76
C ALA A 654 -22.20 -24.17 14.31
N TYR A 655 -22.08 -23.21 15.24
CA TYR A 655 -20.81 -22.88 15.89
C TYR A 655 -20.28 -24.04 16.75
N LEU A 656 -21.15 -24.68 17.54
CA LEU A 656 -20.80 -25.88 18.30
C LEU A 656 -20.37 -27.03 17.39
N GLU A 657 -21.03 -27.23 16.25
CA GLU A 657 -20.63 -28.25 15.27
C GLU A 657 -19.25 -27.95 14.68
N ALA A 658 -18.96 -26.70 14.34
CA ALA A 658 -17.65 -26.26 13.86
C ALA A 658 -16.55 -26.46 14.93
N LEU A 659 -16.84 -26.06 16.18
CA LEU A 659 -15.95 -26.22 17.33
C LEU A 659 -15.66 -27.70 17.63
N LEU A 660 -16.68 -28.55 17.60
CA LEU A 660 -16.53 -30.00 17.82
C LEU A 660 -15.75 -30.69 16.69
N ARG A 661 -15.88 -30.19 15.45
CA ARG A 661 -15.18 -30.73 14.27
C ARG A 661 -13.70 -30.37 14.26
N THR A 662 -13.36 -29.14 14.61
CA THR A 662 -12.00 -28.59 14.50
C THR A 662 -11.22 -28.70 15.81
N GLY A 663 -11.91 -28.72 16.96
CA GLY A 663 -11.31 -28.68 18.29
C GLY A 663 -10.89 -27.28 18.74
N GLU A 664 -11.15 -26.24 17.93
CA GLU A 664 -10.80 -24.85 18.20
C GLU A 664 -11.96 -23.92 17.76
N PRO A 665 -12.15 -22.76 18.41
CA PRO A 665 -13.14 -21.78 17.96
C PRO A 665 -12.82 -21.32 16.52
N PRO A 666 -13.84 -21.16 15.64
CA PRO A 666 -13.65 -20.53 14.33
C PRO A 666 -12.88 -19.20 14.44
N ALA A 667 -11.91 -18.97 13.54
CA ALA A 667 -11.03 -17.81 13.60
C ALA A 667 -11.82 -16.48 13.55
N GLY A 668 -11.40 -15.49 14.34
CA GLY A 668 -11.99 -14.15 14.34
C GLY A 668 -13.27 -13.98 15.16
N THR A 669 -13.68 -14.98 15.94
CA THR A 669 -15.00 -14.99 16.62
C THR A 669 -14.93 -14.83 18.14
N VAL A 670 -13.74 -14.85 18.74
CA VAL A 670 -13.58 -14.69 20.19
C VAL A 670 -13.34 -13.21 20.51
N GLY A 671 -14.40 -12.54 20.98
CA GLY A 671 -14.36 -11.14 21.42
C GLY A 671 -15.73 -10.45 21.28
N SER A 672 -15.98 -9.40 22.07
CA SER A 672 -17.14 -8.53 21.89
C SER A 672 -17.02 -7.74 20.58
N LEU A 673 -18.14 -7.34 19.97
CA LEU A 673 -18.13 -6.46 18.79
C LEU A 673 -17.33 -5.17 19.09
N GLY A 674 -16.13 -5.09 18.53
CA GLY A 674 -15.25 -3.94 18.65
C GLY A 674 -15.64 -2.87 17.64
N PHE A 675 -15.70 -1.62 18.09
CA PHE A 675 -15.83 -0.48 17.21
C PHE A 675 -14.54 0.31 17.22
N ASP A 676 -13.89 0.36 16.07
CA ASP A 676 -12.88 1.36 15.83
C ASP A 676 -13.54 2.56 15.15
N VAL A 677 -13.42 3.72 15.78
CA VAL A 677 -14.08 4.96 15.35
C VAL A 677 -12.99 5.89 14.85
N THR A 678 -12.67 5.77 13.56
CA THR A 678 -11.67 6.64 12.93
C THR A 678 -12.31 7.99 12.60
N ALA A 679 -11.93 9.03 13.35
CA ALA A 679 -12.38 10.39 13.15
C ALA A 679 -11.18 11.35 13.19
N GLY A 680 -11.21 12.42 12.39
CA GLY A 680 -10.16 13.44 12.45
C GLY A 680 -10.14 14.15 13.82
N THR A 681 -8.98 14.62 14.27
CA THR A 681 -8.72 15.12 15.64
C THR A 681 -9.74 16.15 16.15
N ARG A 682 -10.28 17.00 15.26
CA ARG A 682 -11.31 17.98 15.65
C ARG A 682 -12.66 17.32 15.98
N LEU A 683 -13.00 16.26 15.26
CA LEU A 683 -14.21 15.48 15.50
C LEU A 683 -14.02 14.56 16.69
N THR A 684 -12.86 13.91 16.85
CA THR A 684 -12.54 13.08 18.04
C THR A 684 -12.61 13.92 19.31
N ASN A 685 -11.96 15.09 19.34
CA ASN A 685 -12.05 16.00 20.50
C ASN A 685 -13.48 16.50 20.77
N ALA A 686 -14.30 16.68 19.74
CA ALA A 686 -15.70 17.04 19.91
C ALA A 686 -16.53 15.86 20.43
N LEU A 687 -16.26 14.65 19.95
CA LEU A 687 -16.95 13.43 20.39
C LEU A 687 -16.54 13.04 21.81
N ASP A 688 -15.26 13.14 22.19
CA ASP A 688 -14.79 12.88 23.55
C ASP A 688 -15.46 13.84 24.56
N SER A 689 -15.67 15.10 24.19
CA SER A 689 -16.41 16.03 25.04
C SER A 689 -17.88 15.64 25.25
N VAL A 690 -18.49 14.97 24.26
CA VAL A 690 -19.86 14.44 24.35
C VAL A 690 -19.88 13.13 25.14
N VAL A 691 -18.87 12.27 24.98
CA VAL A 691 -18.70 11.02 25.75
C VAL A 691 -18.66 11.32 27.24
N GLU A 692 -17.89 12.33 27.66
CA GLU A 692 -17.81 12.77 29.06
C GLU A 692 -19.14 13.35 29.58
N ASP A 693 -19.84 14.13 28.75
CA ASP A 693 -21.08 14.82 29.15
C ASP A 693 -22.30 13.85 29.26
N ASP A 694 -22.35 12.81 28.42
CA ASP A 694 -23.44 11.82 28.39
C ASP A 694 -23.17 10.58 29.28
N GLY A 695 -22.01 10.53 29.95
CA GLY A 695 -21.69 9.50 30.96
C GLY A 695 -21.27 8.15 30.38
N HIS A 696 -20.65 8.15 29.19
CA HIS A 696 -20.08 6.96 28.59
C HIS A 696 -18.60 6.80 29.00
N ASP A 697 -18.17 5.55 29.23
CA ASP A 697 -16.79 5.27 29.67
C ASP A 697 -15.76 5.29 28.51
N SER A 698 -16.24 5.33 27.26
CA SER A 698 -15.40 5.42 26.05
C SER A 698 -16.19 5.88 24.83
N LEU A 699 -15.48 6.35 23.80
CA LEU A 699 -16.07 6.66 22.49
C LEU A 699 -16.76 5.44 21.86
N SER A 700 -16.15 4.25 21.99
CA SER A 700 -16.76 3.01 21.52
C SER A 700 -18.07 2.69 22.27
N SER A 701 -18.17 2.98 23.57
CA SER A 701 -19.42 2.84 24.34
C SER A 701 -20.50 3.81 23.88
N PHE A 702 -20.11 5.06 23.59
CA PHE A 702 -21.01 6.08 23.04
C PHE A 702 -21.53 5.69 21.64
N VAL A 703 -20.64 5.31 20.72
CA VAL A 703 -21.01 4.88 19.37
C VAL A 703 -21.86 3.62 19.40
N ARG A 704 -21.51 2.65 20.26
CA ARG A 704 -22.33 1.44 20.45
C ARG A 704 -23.74 1.81 20.90
N THR A 705 -23.89 2.69 21.89
CA THR A 705 -25.21 3.14 22.36
C THR A 705 -25.99 3.87 21.26
N ALA A 706 -25.34 4.78 20.53
CA ALA A 706 -25.95 5.51 19.43
C ALA A 706 -26.41 4.59 18.30
N LEU A 707 -25.64 3.55 17.97
CA LEU A 707 -26.01 2.55 16.97
C LEU A 707 -27.15 1.65 17.45
N THR A 708 -27.13 1.23 18.71
CA THR A 708 -28.24 0.48 19.32
C THR A 708 -29.54 1.29 19.28
N ASP A 709 -29.48 2.58 19.60
CA ASP A 709 -30.64 3.49 19.52
C ASP A 709 -31.11 3.71 18.08
N LEU A 710 -30.17 3.87 17.13
CA LEU A 710 -30.47 4.07 15.71
C LEU A 710 -31.14 2.83 15.09
N LEU A 711 -30.70 1.64 15.47
CA LEU A 711 -31.28 0.38 15.01
C LEU A 711 -32.60 0.04 15.73
N GLY A 712 -33.00 0.84 16.72
CA GLY A 712 -34.30 0.73 17.38
C GLY A 712 -34.44 -0.49 18.28
N ALA A 713 -33.33 -1.02 18.79
CA ALA A 713 -33.30 -2.24 19.60
C ALA A 713 -34.16 -2.07 20.85
N THR A 714 -35.25 -2.82 20.97
CA THR A 714 -36.13 -2.74 22.14
C THR A 714 -35.57 -3.56 23.31
N ALA A 715 -34.57 -3.00 24.01
CA ALA A 715 -34.20 -3.24 25.42
C ALA A 715 -34.29 -4.67 25.99
N GLY A 716 -34.11 -5.71 25.18
CA GLY A 716 -33.98 -7.09 25.63
C GLY A 716 -32.58 -7.58 25.29
N THR A 717 -31.76 -7.81 26.32
CA THR A 717 -30.48 -8.54 26.16
C THR A 717 -30.67 -10.03 26.38
N GLU A 718 -31.83 -10.47 26.87
CA GLU A 718 -32.09 -11.88 27.16
C GLU A 718 -32.84 -12.58 26.03
N VAL A 719 -32.23 -13.62 25.48
CA VAL A 719 -32.87 -14.58 24.56
C VAL A 719 -33.11 -15.89 25.29
N SER A 720 -34.35 -16.37 25.27
CA SER A 720 -34.73 -17.61 25.95
C SER A 720 -34.78 -18.77 24.96
N LEU A 721 -33.85 -19.72 25.12
CA LEU A 721 -33.74 -20.89 24.25
C LEU A 721 -34.30 -22.13 24.94
N SER A 722 -34.84 -23.05 24.14
CA SER A 722 -35.27 -24.35 24.64
C SER A 722 -34.15 -25.39 24.53
N ASP A 723 -33.99 -26.24 25.55
CA ASP A 723 -33.01 -27.33 25.58
C ASP A 723 -33.11 -28.33 24.40
N HIS A 724 -34.21 -28.31 23.65
CA HIS A 724 -34.39 -29.14 22.46
C HIS A 724 -33.75 -28.56 21.20
N GLN A 725 -33.42 -27.26 21.20
CA GLN A 725 -32.77 -26.59 20.08
C GLN A 725 -31.25 -26.53 20.26
N VAL A 726 -30.79 -26.31 21.49
CA VAL A 726 -29.37 -26.20 21.82
C VAL A 726 -29.11 -26.88 23.16
N ASP A 727 -28.10 -27.74 23.24
CA ASP A 727 -27.72 -28.40 24.51
C ASP A 727 -26.92 -27.42 25.39
N GLU A 728 -27.56 -26.88 26.43
CA GLU A 728 -26.95 -25.93 27.39
C GLU A 728 -25.61 -26.46 27.94
N ARG A 729 -25.49 -27.78 28.13
CA ARG A 729 -24.28 -28.39 28.69
C ARG A 729 -23.08 -28.30 27.76
N LEU A 730 -23.30 -28.23 26.44
CA LEU A 730 -22.23 -28.04 25.47
C LEU A 730 -21.73 -26.59 25.49
N ILE A 731 -22.62 -25.61 25.68
CA ILE A 731 -22.23 -24.21 25.91
C ILE A 731 -21.42 -24.13 27.20
N GLU A 732 -21.92 -24.71 28.30
CA GLU A 732 -21.19 -24.71 29.58
C GLU A 732 -19.83 -25.38 29.48
N ALA A 733 -19.72 -26.49 28.74
CA ALA A 733 -18.45 -27.16 28.51
C ALA A 733 -17.48 -26.32 27.66
N ALA A 734 -17.99 -25.54 26.71
CA ALA A 734 -17.18 -24.62 25.91
C ALA A 734 -16.68 -23.44 26.76
N VAL A 735 -17.56 -22.82 27.56
CA VAL A 735 -17.21 -21.72 28.48
C VAL A 735 -16.25 -22.18 29.57
N ALA A 736 -16.41 -23.39 30.10
CA ALA A 736 -15.51 -23.94 31.12
C ALA A 736 -14.12 -24.35 30.59
N ASN A 737 -13.90 -24.27 29.26
CA ASN A 737 -12.62 -24.57 28.66
C ASN A 737 -11.86 -23.27 28.39
N ASP A 738 -10.95 -22.90 29.30
CA ASP A 738 -10.14 -21.68 29.24
C ASP A 738 -9.39 -21.50 27.90
N ARG A 739 -9.16 -22.58 27.14
CA ARG A 739 -8.51 -22.51 25.81
C ARG A 739 -9.38 -21.85 24.76
N TYR A 740 -10.70 -21.82 24.94
CA TYR A 740 -11.64 -21.25 23.98
C TYR A 740 -11.89 -19.76 24.22
N GLY A 741 -11.53 -19.22 25.39
CA GLY A 741 -11.54 -17.79 25.66
C GLY A 741 -12.91 -17.15 25.86
N PHE A 742 -13.92 -17.93 26.29
CA PHE A 742 -15.25 -17.40 26.64
C PHE A 742 -15.37 -17.27 28.17
N ASP A 743 -15.70 -16.09 28.66
CA ASP A 743 -15.87 -15.86 30.10
C ASP A 743 -17.31 -16.16 30.56
N THR A 744 -18.28 -15.95 29.66
CA THR A 744 -19.71 -16.18 29.91
C THR A 744 -20.39 -16.95 28.78
N ARG A 745 -21.60 -17.46 29.06
CA ARG A 745 -22.47 -18.06 28.02
C ARG A 745 -22.93 -17.03 26.99
N GLY A 746 -23.00 -15.75 27.39
CA GLY A 746 -23.29 -14.63 26.51
C GLY A 746 -22.19 -14.44 25.48
N ASP A 747 -20.93 -14.42 25.93
CA ASP A 747 -19.77 -14.25 25.04
C ASP A 747 -19.70 -15.37 23.98
N PHE A 748 -20.05 -16.60 24.38
CA PHE A 748 -20.14 -17.72 23.46
C PHE A 748 -21.26 -17.52 22.42
N ALA A 749 -22.42 -17.01 22.84
CA ALA A 749 -23.55 -16.74 21.95
C ALA A 749 -23.24 -15.57 21.00
N ASP A 750 -22.61 -14.50 21.50
CA ASP A 750 -22.15 -13.36 20.71
C ASP A 750 -21.17 -13.80 19.62
N ALA A 751 -20.19 -14.65 19.98
CA ALA A 751 -19.24 -15.25 19.05
C ALA A 751 -19.92 -16.09 17.96
N ALA A 752 -20.91 -16.90 18.34
CA ALA A 752 -21.65 -17.74 17.41
C ALA A 752 -22.49 -16.90 16.42
N ILE A 753 -23.13 -15.83 16.90
CA ILE A 753 -23.89 -14.90 16.07
C ILE A 753 -22.97 -14.15 15.11
N LEU A 754 -21.84 -13.65 15.62
CA LEU A 754 -20.85 -12.96 14.79
C LEU A 754 -20.31 -13.85 13.68
N TRP A 755 -20.00 -15.10 14.02
CA TRP A 755 -19.57 -16.08 13.05
C TRP A 755 -20.63 -16.30 11.96
N ALA A 756 -21.89 -16.51 12.35
CA ALA A 756 -22.99 -16.70 11.42
C ALA A 756 -23.25 -15.47 10.53
N LEU A 757 -23.07 -14.26 11.04
CA LEU A 757 -23.21 -13.02 10.26
C LEU A 757 -22.01 -12.75 9.34
N SER A 758 -20.83 -13.31 9.64
CA SER A 758 -19.61 -13.15 8.85
C SER A 758 -19.45 -14.16 7.71
N ASP A 759 -20.21 -15.26 7.76
CA ASP A 759 -20.10 -16.36 6.80
C ASP A 759 -21.05 -16.10 5.62
N GLU A 760 -20.58 -15.42 4.56
CA GLU A 760 -21.37 -15.08 3.36
C GLU A 760 -21.87 -16.32 2.58
N GLU A 761 -21.43 -17.54 2.93
CA GLU A 761 -21.88 -18.80 2.30
C GLU A 761 -23.08 -19.48 2.99
N ASN A 762 -23.65 -18.93 4.09
CA ASN A 762 -24.86 -19.44 4.75
C ASN A 762 -26.15 -18.68 4.41
#